data_AF-A0A0X3V2N5-F1
#
_entry.id   AF-A0A0X3V2N5-F1
#
_cell.length_a   1.000
_cell.length_b   1.000
_cell.length_c   1.000
_cell.angle_alpha   90.00
_cell.angle_beta   90.00
_cell.angle_gamma   90.00
#
_symmetry.space_group_name_H-M   'P 1'
#
loop_
_entity.id
_entity.type
_entity.pdbx_description
1 polymer ?
#
loop_
_entity_poly.entity_id
_entity_poly.type
_entity_poly.pdbx_seq_one_letter_code
_entity_poly.pdbx_strand_id
1 'polypeptide(L)'
;MPASELDLELTAERTHLTESRAALHRMRGRAEALFSTGNQVAGDAYTAEQLGRHMARRVKELADDPDTPLFFGRLDIEEVAYHVGRRHVTDDAGEPMVLDWRAPLSRSFYRASVRDPQGVATRRRFGFVKGELTSFEDEHLDRGEELGTSSRILTAEIERPRVGPMRDIVATIQPEQDELVRADLGDSICVQGAPGTGKTAVGLHRAAFLLYLHRERLRRSGVLIVGPNTAFLSYISAVLPTLGEVEVQQSTLDEIVGRAPVKAVDTAQAAVVKHDVRMAAVLRSALWNRLGEPTEPIMVSDGSYRWRIDLEPLRRIVDEARGEGLPYAVGRERVRARVVGLLQRQSEYRTGNSPNEGWLRRMSKVAPVAGFLETCWPAVTPESLVAELLTDPSTAGDLLTADEQEAIRWVKPPKTAKSAKWTLADLVLLDEAAGLLERETSFGHVVIDEAQDVSPMQARVIARRSEHGSITLLGDLAQGTAPWAATDWHDILAHLGKPDAAVVPLTVGFRVPEVVVALANRLLPALGVNVPEAVSLRRDGDLRLLPVADPADLDARTLAEVTAALGHEGSIAVIAADAAVDQLRAHLTVAGIEHARPDELETAARVMVVPATLVKGLEYDHVIVHEPADIVAAEPRGLNRLYVVLTRAVTRLSVLHAKPLPQPL
;
A
#
# COMPACT_ATOMS: atom_id res chain seq x y z
N MET A 1 42.29 18.82 -10.27
CA MET A 1 42.37 18.98 -11.73
C MET A 1 42.25 20.45 -12.09
N PRO A 2 42.98 20.98 -13.11
CA PRO A 2 42.81 22.35 -13.59
C PRO A 2 41.39 22.59 -14.13
N ALA A 3 40.86 23.81 -13.97
CA ALA A 3 39.47 24.15 -14.32
C ALA A 3 39.09 23.83 -15.79
N SER A 4 40.04 23.91 -16.72
CA SER A 4 39.83 23.58 -18.13
C SER A 4 39.54 22.10 -18.40
N GLU A 5 40.02 21.19 -17.55
CA GLU A 5 39.81 19.75 -17.69
C GLU A 5 38.42 19.33 -17.18
N LEU A 6 37.96 19.94 -16.09
CA LEU A 6 36.60 19.77 -15.56
C LEU A 6 35.53 20.25 -16.55
N ASP A 7 35.76 21.37 -17.22
CA ASP A 7 34.84 21.90 -18.23
C ASP A 7 34.73 20.99 -19.47
N LEU A 8 35.84 20.36 -19.86
CA LEU A 8 35.87 19.40 -20.96
C LEU A 8 35.08 18.13 -20.60
N GLU A 9 35.27 17.59 -19.40
CA GLU A 9 34.52 16.43 -18.95
C GLU A 9 33.02 16.72 -18.80
N LEU A 10 32.66 17.84 -18.18
CA LEU A 10 31.25 18.24 -18.08
C LEU A 10 30.59 18.41 -19.47
N THR A 11 31.35 18.93 -20.44
CA THR A 11 30.89 19.03 -21.84
C THR A 11 30.71 17.66 -22.48
N ALA A 12 31.64 16.72 -22.26
CA ALA A 12 31.51 15.35 -22.77
C ALA A 12 30.24 14.66 -22.21
N GLU A 13 29.97 14.83 -20.91
CA GLU A 13 28.78 14.24 -20.28
C GLU A 13 27.47 14.89 -20.77
N ARG A 14 27.48 16.19 -21.06
CA ARG A 14 26.34 16.87 -21.71
C ARG A 14 26.09 16.36 -23.13
N THR A 15 27.15 16.12 -23.90
CA THR A 15 27.05 15.49 -25.21
C THR A 15 26.45 14.09 -25.10
N HIS A 16 26.96 13.26 -24.18
CA HIS A 16 26.43 11.90 -23.95
C HIS A 16 24.94 11.91 -23.58
N LEU A 17 24.51 12.85 -22.73
CA LEU A 17 23.10 13.05 -22.39
C LEU A 17 22.24 13.39 -23.62
N THR A 18 22.74 14.28 -24.47
CA THR A 18 22.04 14.71 -25.70
C THR A 18 21.89 13.55 -26.67
N GLU A 19 22.96 12.78 -26.87
CA GLU A 19 22.97 11.61 -27.76
C GLU A 19 22.08 10.49 -27.22
N SER A 20 22.12 10.23 -25.90
CA SER A 20 21.23 9.26 -25.24
C SER A 20 19.76 9.64 -25.39
N ARG A 21 19.42 10.94 -25.30
CA ARG A 21 18.04 11.40 -25.50
C ARG A 21 17.60 11.25 -26.95
N ALA A 22 18.47 11.55 -27.90
CA ALA A 22 18.22 11.28 -29.31
C ALA A 22 18.00 9.77 -29.58
N ALA A 23 18.77 8.89 -28.93
CA ALA A 23 18.60 7.46 -29.03
C ALA A 23 17.26 6.98 -28.45
N LEU A 24 16.86 7.50 -27.29
CA LEU A 24 15.54 7.22 -26.69
C LEU A 24 14.39 7.63 -27.63
N HIS A 25 14.47 8.80 -28.26
CA HIS A 25 13.49 9.21 -29.28
C HIS A 25 13.44 8.26 -30.47
N ARG A 26 14.59 7.76 -30.95
CA ARG A 26 14.63 6.74 -32.02
C ARG A 26 14.02 5.42 -31.57
N MET A 27 14.31 4.95 -30.34
CA MET A 27 13.69 3.75 -29.77
C MET A 27 12.17 3.88 -29.71
N ARG A 28 11.67 5.03 -29.27
CA ARG A 28 10.23 5.31 -29.24
C ARG A 28 9.62 5.33 -30.64
N GLY A 29 10.25 6.04 -31.59
CA GLY A 29 9.79 6.08 -32.98
C GLY A 29 9.73 4.70 -33.63
N ARG A 30 10.70 3.81 -33.35
CA ARG A 30 10.66 2.40 -33.78
C ARG A 30 9.46 1.66 -33.17
N ALA A 31 9.18 1.84 -31.88
CA ALA A 31 8.02 1.22 -31.23
C ALA A 31 6.69 1.73 -31.80
N GLU A 32 6.58 3.03 -32.09
CA GLU A 32 5.40 3.64 -32.72
C GLU A 32 5.19 3.13 -34.15
N ALA A 33 6.26 2.97 -34.94
CA ALA A 33 6.19 2.39 -36.29
C ALA A 33 5.80 0.90 -36.28
N LEU A 34 6.29 0.14 -35.31
CA LEU A 34 5.87 -1.25 -35.09
C LEU A 34 4.40 -1.34 -34.69
N PHE A 35 3.91 -0.40 -33.88
CA PHE A 35 2.49 -0.32 -33.50
C PHE A 35 1.57 -0.06 -34.70
N SER A 36 1.90 0.93 -35.55
CA SER A 36 1.10 1.27 -36.72
C SER A 36 1.06 0.15 -37.76
N THR A 37 2.15 -0.61 -37.89
CA THR A 37 2.28 -1.73 -38.84
C THR A 37 1.64 -3.02 -38.30
N GLY A 38 1.83 -3.34 -37.01
CA GLY A 38 1.31 -4.56 -36.39
C GLY A 38 -0.22 -4.67 -36.37
N ASN A 39 -0.91 -3.52 -36.33
CA ASN A 39 -2.37 -3.44 -36.42
C ASN A 39 -2.91 -3.90 -37.80
N GLN A 40 -2.05 -4.00 -38.82
CA GLN A 40 -2.41 -4.42 -40.19
C GLN A 40 -2.05 -5.89 -40.51
N VAL A 41 -1.32 -6.59 -39.63
CA VAL A 41 -0.66 -7.90 -39.95
C VAL A 41 -1.13 -9.05 -39.04
N ALA A 42 -1.91 -8.79 -37.99
CA ALA A 42 -2.39 -9.84 -37.08
C ALA A 42 -3.47 -10.73 -37.71
N GLY A 43 -3.30 -12.06 -37.64
CA GLY A 43 -4.19 -13.06 -38.26
C GLY A 43 -5.53 -13.29 -37.56
N ASP A 44 -5.71 -12.80 -36.33
CA ASP A 44 -6.99 -12.79 -35.60
C ASP A 44 -7.14 -11.52 -34.72
N ALA A 45 -8.38 -11.19 -34.36
CA ALA A 45 -8.72 -9.95 -33.63
C ALA A 45 -8.22 -9.91 -32.17
N TYR A 46 -8.12 -11.05 -31.50
CA TYR A 46 -7.65 -11.14 -30.12
C TYR A 46 -6.14 -10.96 -30.02
N THR A 47 -5.40 -11.58 -30.94
CA THR A 47 -3.95 -11.41 -31.09
C THR A 47 -3.61 -9.99 -31.51
N ALA A 48 -4.40 -9.37 -32.40
CA ALA A 48 -4.27 -7.96 -32.75
C ALA A 48 -4.45 -7.03 -31.54
N GLU A 49 -5.49 -7.27 -30.74
CA GLU A 49 -5.75 -6.49 -29.54
C GLU A 49 -4.63 -6.61 -28.49
N GLN A 50 -4.15 -7.84 -28.24
CA GLN A 50 -3.07 -8.09 -27.29
C GLN A 50 -1.73 -7.49 -27.75
N LEU A 51 -1.42 -7.61 -29.04
CA LEU A 51 -0.23 -6.97 -29.64
C LEU A 51 -0.34 -5.44 -29.58
N GLY A 52 -1.52 -4.90 -29.88
CA GLY A 52 -1.81 -3.47 -29.79
C GLY A 52 -1.61 -2.93 -28.37
N ARG A 53 -2.12 -3.63 -27.35
CA ARG A 53 -1.90 -3.29 -25.93
C ARG A 53 -0.42 -3.34 -25.55
N HIS A 54 0.29 -4.39 -25.96
CA HIS A 54 1.72 -4.55 -25.67
C HIS A 54 2.56 -3.41 -26.28
N MET A 55 2.27 -3.04 -27.52
CA MET A 55 3.00 -1.99 -28.23
C MET A 55 2.65 -0.59 -27.72
N ALA A 56 1.37 -0.29 -27.46
CA ALA A 56 0.96 0.97 -26.84
C ALA A 56 1.62 1.16 -25.46
N ARG A 57 1.74 0.08 -24.68
CA ARG A 57 2.49 0.06 -23.43
C ARG A 57 3.96 0.40 -23.66
N ARG A 58 4.62 -0.23 -24.64
CA ARG A 58 6.04 0.02 -24.94
C ARG A 58 6.30 1.48 -25.32
N VAL A 59 5.40 2.10 -26.09
CA VAL A 59 5.49 3.53 -26.42
C VAL A 59 5.38 4.40 -25.17
N LYS A 60 4.44 4.08 -24.26
CA LYS A 60 4.27 4.79 -22.98
C LYS A 60 5.49 4.65 -22.07
N GLU A 61 6.12 3.46 -22.00
CA GLU A 61 7.36 3.22 -21.25
C GLU A 61 8.55 4.04 -21.80
N LEU A 62 8.55 4.38 -23.09
CA LEU A 62 9.59 5.15 -23.77
C LEU A 62 9.28 6.66 -23.83
N ALA A 63 8.24 7.12 -23.14
CA ALA A 63 7.93 8.54 -23.05
C ALA A 63 9.05 9.29 -22.32
N ASP A 64 9.63 10.29 -22.99
CA ASP A 64 10.68 11.12 -22.44
C ASP A 64 10.08 12.31 -21.67
N ASP A 65 10.71 12.64 -20.54
CA ASP A 65 10.40 13.83 -19.76
C ASP A 65 11.64 14.75 -19.83
N PRO A 66 11.52 15.95 -20.45
CA PRO A 66 12.61 16.92 -20.56
C PRO A 66 13.25 17.27 -19.22
N ASP A 67 12.44 17.40 -18.16
CA ASP A 67 12.90 17.86 -16.84
C ASP A 67 13.54 16.75 -16.01
N THR A 68 13.40 15.49 -16.43
CA THR A 68 13.97 14.33 -15.75
C THR A 68 15.23 13.85 -16.47
N PRO A 69 16.38 13.76 -15.79
CA PRO A 69 17.62 13.30 -16.41
C PRO A 69 17.58 11.79 -16.70
N LEU A 70 18.16 11.39 -17.84
CA LEU A 70 18.20 9.99 -18.29
C LEU A 70 19.10 9.11 -17.42
N PHE A 71 20.23 9.66 -16.99
CA PHE A 71 21.17 9.03 -16.06
C PHE A 71 21.47 9.99 -14.90
N PHE A 72 21.83 9.43 -13.73
CA PHE A 72 22.17 10.20 -12.53
C PHE A 72 23.56 9.88 -12.00
N GLY A 73 24.21 8.85 -12.53
CA GLY A 73 25.59 8.53 -12.18
C GLY A 73 26.31 7.74 -13.27
N ARG A 74 27.61 7.53 -13.05
CA ARG A 74 28.50 6.73 -13.90
C ARG A 74 29.35 5.81 -13.02
N LEU A 75 29.61 4.61 -13.49
CA LEU A 75 30.56 3.67 -12.89
C LEU A 75 31.67 3.39 -13.88
N ASP A 76 32.91 3.54 -13.43
CA ASP A 76 34.09 3.11 -14.18
C ASP A 76 34.55 1.76 -13.61
N ILE A 77 34.34 0.68 -14.36
CA ILE A 77 34.65 -0.72 -13.99
C ILE A 77 35.55 -1.31 -15.07
N GLU A 78 36.73 -1.81 -14.71
CA GLU A 78 37.67 -2.46 -15.64
C GLU A 78 37.91 -1.65 -16.95
N GLU A 79 38.11 -0.33 -16.81
CA GLU A 79 38.30 0.63 -17.92
C GLU A 79 37.05 0.91 -18.80
N VAL A 80 35.89 0.35 -18.46
CA VAL A 80 34.61 0.61 -19.13
C VAL A 80 33.74 1.54 -18.28
N ALA A 81 33.20 2.57 -18.93
CA ALA A 81 32.29 3.52 -18.30
C ALA A 81 30.83 3.12 -18.54
N TYR A 82 30.06 3.01 -17.45
CA TYR A 82 28.63 2.68 -17.48
C TYR A 82 27.80 3.79 -16.86
N HIS A 83 27.01 4.49 -17.67
CA HIS A 83 26.02 5.45 -17.17
C HIS A 83 24.82 4.74 -16.59
N VAL A 84 24.46 5.05 -15.35
CA VAL A 84 23.34 4.44 -14.62
C VAL A 84 22.18 5.42 -14.55
N GLY A 85 20.99 4.94 -14.93
CA GLY A 85 19.80 5.74 -15.08
C GLY A 85 18.50 5.01 -14.79
N ARG A 86 17.38 5.71 -14.95
CA ARG A 86 16.04 5.21 -14.58
C ARG A 86 15.52 4.14 -15.52
N ARG A 87 16.03 4.13 -16.75
CA ARG A 87 15.59 3.25 -17.82
C ARG A 87 16.76 2.91 -18.72
N HIS A 88 16.65 1.77 -19.36
CA HIS A 88 17.63 1.36 -20.35
C HIS A 88 17.51 2.18 -21.65
N VAL A 89 18.64 2.67 -22.15
CA VAL A 89 18.77 3.34 -23.46
C VAL A 89 19.89 2.67 -24.23
N THR A 90 19.62 2.36 -25.50
CA THR A 90 20.61 1.78 -26.42
C THR A 90 20.72 2.63 -27.67
N ASP A 91 21.90 2.61 -28.29
CA ASP A 91 22.10 3.21 -29.60
C ASP A 91 21.47 2.38 -30.74
N ASP A 92 21.87 2.64 -31.98
CA ASP A 92 21.38 1.94 -33.16
C ASP A 92 22.08 0.59 -33.42
N ALA A 93 23.26 0.36 -32.82
CA ALA A 93 23.94 -0.92 -32.81
C ALA A 93 23.42 -1.85 -31.70
N GLY A 94 22.66 -1.31 -30.74
CA GLY A 94 22.18 -2.02 -29.56
C GLY A 94 23.12 -1.92 -28.36
N GLU A 95 24.16 -1.10 -28.46
CA GLU A 95 25.11 -0.88 -27.36
C GLU A 95 24.44 -0.03 -26.26
N PRO A 96 24.67 -0.36 -24.98
CA PRO A 96 24.04 0.32 -23.86
C PRO A 96 24.61 1.74 -23.69
N MET A 97 23.79 2.76 -23.90
CA MET A 97 24.13 4.15 -23.58
C MET A 97 23.79 4.51 -22.13
N VAL A 98 22.71 3.92 -21.60
CA VAL A 98 22.29 4.05 -20.21
C VAL A 98 21.83 2.69 -19.69
N LEU A 99 22.43 2.25 -18.59
CA LEU A 99 22.00 1.07 -17.85
C LEU A 99 20.84 1.42 -16.93
N ASP A 100 19.83 0.55 -16.91
CA ASP A 100 18.74 0.66 -15.95
C ASP A 100 19.27 0.41 -14.53
N TRP A 101 18.83 1.21 -13.56
CA TRP A 101 19.20 1.06 -12.15
C TRP A 101 18.88 -0.34 -11.60
N ARG A 102 17.90 -1.04 -12.20
CA ARG A 102 17.48 -2.39 -11.81
C ARG A 102 18.41 -3.47 -12.34
N ALA A 103 19.27 -3.17 -13.31
CA ALA A 103 20.23 -4.12 -13.85
C ALA A 103 21.16 -4.65 -12.73
N PRO A 104 21.61 -5.92 -12.80
CA PRO A 104 22.50 -6.49 -11.78
C PRO A 104 23.79 -5.67 -11.56
N LEU A 105 24.40 -5.16 -12.64
CA LEU A 105 25.63 -4.35 -12.57
C LEU A 105 25.41 -3.01 -11.83
N SER A 106 24.21 -2.44 -11.93
CA SER A 106 23.85 -1.18 -11.27
C SER A 106 23.80 -1.29 -9.74
N ARG A 107 23.81 -2.51 -9.18
CA ARG A 107 23.92 -2.73 -7.73
C ARG A 107 25.20 -2.11 -7.16
N SER A 108 26.31 -2.17 -7.89
CA SER A 108 27.59 -1.62 -7.45
C SER A 108 27.53 -0.10 -7.27
N PHE A 109 26.64 0.60 -7.97
CA PHE A 109 26.45 2.05 -7.78
C PHE A 109 26.05 2.39 -6.34
N TYR A 110 25.17 1.56 -5.76
CA TYR A 110 24.63 1.76 -4.43
C TYR A 110 25.48 1.13 -3.34
N ARG A 111 26.10 -0.03 -3.60
CA ARG A 111 26.76 -0.84 -2.57
C ARG A 111 28.28 -0.79 -2.56
N ALA A 112 28.91 -0.42 -3.68
CA ALA A 112 30.36 -0.31 -3.69
C ALA A 112 30.80 0.75 -2.67
N SER A 113 31.82 0.42 -1.91
CA SER A 113 32.43 1.28 -0.88
C SER A 113 33.95 1.13 -0.96
N VAL A 114 34.69 1.96 -0.23
CA VAL A 114 36.16 1.79 -0.13
C VAL A 114 36.56 0.41 0.42
N ARG A 115 35.72 -0.16 1.30
CA ARG A 115 35.99 -1.46 1.93
C ARG A 115 35.66 -2.65 1.02
N ASP A 116 34.67 -2.47 0.16
CA ASP A 116 34.26 -3.44 -0.86
C ASP A 116 33.94 -2.69 -2.16
N PRO A 117 34.96 -2.42 -3.01
CA PRO A 117 34.76 -1.62 -4.24
C PRO A 117 33.96 -2.34 -5.33
N GLN A 118 33.78 -3.67 -5.25
CA GLN A 118 33.04 -4.45 -6.25
C GLN A 118 33.51 -4.22 -7.70
N GLY A 119 34.81 -3.99 -7.88
CA GLY A 119 35.42 -3.69 -9.19
C GLY A 119 35.24 -2.26 -9.69
N VAL A 120 34.57 -1.39 -8.94
CA VAL A 120 34.38 0.02 -9.27
C VAL A 120 35.65 0.80 -8.91
N ALA A 121 36.26 1.42 -9.92
CA ALA A 121 37.36 2.36 -9.71
C ALA A 121 36.82 3.74 -9.31
N THR A 122 35.94 4.30 -10.14
CA THR A 122 35.32 5.61 -9.91
C THR A 122 33.81 5.50 -9.95
N ARG A 123 33.15 6.09 -8.94
CA ARG A 123 31.71 6.38 -8.94
C ARG A 123 31.50 7.87 -9.13
N ARG A 124 30.90 8.26 -10.24
CA ARG A 124 30.53 9.65 -10.53
C ARG A 124 29.05 9.88 -10.26
N ARG A 125 28.73 10.97 -9.58
CA ARG A 125 27.36 11.47 -9.36
C ARG A 125 27.16 12.76 -10.13
N PHE A 126 25.96 12.96 -10.67
CA PHE A 126 25.63 14.12 -11.49
C PHE A 126 24.58 15.02 -10.84
N GLY A 127 24.81 16.33 -10.92
CA GLY A 127 23.88 17.36 -10.46
C GLY A 127 23.10 17.97 -11.62
N PHE A 128 21.79 18.14 -11.43
CA PHE A 128 20.90 18.63 -12.48
C PHE A 128 20.01 19.79 -12.03
N VAL A 129 19.72 20.68 -12.97
CA VAL A 129 18.70 21.73 -12.83
C VAL A 129 17.79 21.67 -14.04
N LYS A 130 16.50 21.33 -13.84
CA LYS A 130 15.49 21.20 -14.91
C LYS A 130 15.97 20.34 -16.09
N GLY A 131 16.47 19.14 -15.80
CA GLY A 131 17.00 18.21 -16.80
C GLY A 131 18.38 18.56 -17.36
N GLU A 132 18.93 19.75 -17.10
CA GLU A 132 20.26 20.15 -17.55
C GLU A 132 21.34 19.71 -16.58
N LEU A 133 22.41 19.09 -17.10
CA LEU A 133 23.57 18.68 -16.32
C LEU A 133 24.44 19.88 -15.95
N THR A 134 24.54 20.18 -14.65
CA THR A 134 25.22 21.39 -14.13
C THR A 134 26.52 21.09 -13.40
N SER A 135 26.65 19.90 -12.80
CA SER A 135 27.84 19.52 -12.03
C SER A 135 28.03 18.01 -11.97
N PHE A 136 29.20 17.57 -11.51
CA PHE A 136 29.46 16.19 -11.13
C PHE A 136 30.37 16.12 -9.90
N GLU A 137 30.35 14.98 -9.20
CA GLU A 137 31.22 14.64 -8.07
C GLU A 137 31.75 13.22 -8.26
N ASP A 138 33.06 13.02 -8.12
CA ASP A 138 33.71 11.72 -8.23
C ASP A 138 34.08 11.16 -6.86
N GLU A 139 33.88 9.85 -6.71
CA GLU A 139 34.31 9.04 -5.59
C GLU A 139 35.26 7.95 -6.13
N HIS A 140 36.56 8.08 -5.85
CA HIS A 140 37.59 7.11 -6.25
C HIS A 140 37.73 5.99 -5.21
N LEU A 141 36.91 4.96 -5.35
CA LEU A 141 36.85 3.85 -4.40
C LEU A 141 38.15 3.02 -4.38
N ASP A 142 38.84 2.94 -5.51
CA ASP A 142 40.17 2.31 -5.65
C ASP A 142 41.29 3.07 -4.92
N ARG A 143 41.09 4.37 -4.65
CA ARG A 143 42.03 5.25 -3.95
C ARG A 143 41.63 5.53 -2.50
N GLY A 144 40.55 4.92 -2.04
CA GLY A 144 40.05 5.12 -0.68
C GLY A 144 39.23 6.41 -0.49
N GLU A 145 38.74 7.00 -1.57
CA GLU A 145 37.93 8.22 -1.54
C GLU A 145 36.43 7.86 -1.68
N GLU A 146 35.69 8.06 -0.60
CA GLU A 146 34.23 7.90 -0.55
C GLU A 146 33.63 9.13 0.12
N LEU A 147 32.69 9.77 -0.56
CA LEU A 147 32.05 10.99 -0.07
C LEU A 147 30.86 10.64 0.83
N GLY A 148 30.06 9.63 0.49
CA GLY A 148 28.86 9.29 1.24
C GLY A 148 28.01 10.54 1.53
N THR A 149 27.76 10.84 2.81
CA THR A 149 27.01 12.02 3.25
C THR A 149 27.72 13.37 3.09
N SER A 150 29.01 13.38 2.75
CA SER A 150 29.74 14.61 2.42
C SER A 150 29.59 15.05 0.96
N SER A 151 28.90 14.25 0.12
CA SER A 151 28.57 14.63 -1.26
C SER A 151 27.57 15.79 -1.26
N ARG A 152 27.91 16.91 -1.89
CA ARG A 152 27.00 18.07 -1.99
C ARG A 152 25.87 17.80 -2.95
N ILE A 153 26.10 17.02 -4.01
CA ILE A 153 25.07 16.64 -4.97
C ILE A 153 24.03 15.74 -4.30
N LEU A 154 24.48 14.71 -3.56
CA LEU A 154 23.59 13.81 -2.83
C LEU A 154 22.77 14.56 -1.79
N THR A 155 23.42 15.38 -0.96
CA THR A 155 22.76 16.19 0.07
C THR A 155 21.77 17.18 -0.53
N ALA A 156 22.14 17.90 -1.59
CA ALA A 156 21.24 18.86 -2.25
C ALA A 156 20.01 18.18 -2.87
N GLU A 157 20.15 16.97 -3.43
CA GLU A 157 19.01 16.23 -3.98
C GLU A 157 18.10 15.65 -2.88
N ILE A 158 18.68 15.28 -1.74
CA ILE A 158 17.94 14.85 -0.55
C ILE A 158 17.13 16.01 0.07
N GLU A 159 17.76 17.18 0.22
CA GLU A 159 17.18 18.37 0.84
C GLU A 159 16.20 19.11 -0.07
N ARG A 160 16.17 18.77 -1.36
CA ARG A 160 15.37 19.47 -2.35
C ARG A 160 13.88 19.48 -1.98
N PRO A 161 13.22 20.66 -1.96
CA PRO A 161 11.79 20.75 -1.67
C PRO A 161 10.95 19.86 -2.60
N ARG A 162 10.03 19.10 -2.01
CA ARG A 162 9.12 18.19 -2.73
C ARG A 162 7.73 18.81 -2.80
N VAL A 163 7.56 19.78 -3.70
CA VAL A 163 6.24 20.36 -4.01
C VAL A 163 5.58 19.49 -5.08
N GLY A 164 4.34 19.07 -4.86
CA GLY A 164 3.59 18.20 -5.79
C GLY A 164 3.82 16.70 -5.52
N PRO A 165 3.66 15.84 -6.52
CA PRO A 165 3.69 14.38 -6.34
C PRO A 165 5.07 13.89 -5.86
N MET A 166 5.09 12.69 -5.26
CA MET A 166 6.32 12.07 -4.78
C MET A 166 7.33 11.92 -5.92
N ARG A 167 8.58 12.36 -5.67
CA ARG A 167 9.70 12.10 -6.55
C ARG A 167 10.32 10.74 -6.29
N ASP A 168 10.82 10.11 -7.36
CA ASP A 168 11.68 8.95 -7.23
C ASP A 168 12.94 9.28 -6.39
N ILE A 169 13.54 8.25 -5.80
CA ILE A 169 14.75 8.38 -4.97
C ILE A 169 15.90 7.61 -5.59
N VAL A 170 15.80 7.19 -6.86
CA VAL A 170 16.71 6.20 -7.44
C VAL A 170 18.17 6.67 -7.39
N ALA A 171 18.41 7.99 -7.51
CA ALA A 171 19.75 8.56 -7.40
C ALA A 171 20.30 8.60 -5.95
N THR A 172 19.42 8.50 -4.96
CA THR A 172 19.71 8.72 -3.53
C THR A 172 19.40 7.50 -2.64
N ILE A 173 19.06 6.34 -3.22
CA ILE A 173 18.92 5.08 -2.49
C ILE A 173 20.21 4.78 -1.73
N GLN A 174 20.07 4.51 -0.43
CA GLN A 174 21.18 4.13 0.45
C GLN A 174 21.45 2.62 0.41
N PRO A 175 22.64 2.14 0.82
CA PRO A 175 22.96 0.72 0.81
C PRO A 175 21.95 -0.17 1.55
N GLU A 176 21.52 0.24 2.76
CA GLU A 176 20.51 -0.48 3.55
C GLU A 176 19.13 -0.51 2.88
N GLN A 177 18.78 0.55 2.14
CA GLN A 177 17.54 0.62 1.38
C GLN A 177 17.62 -0.24 0.11
N ASP A 178 18.77 -0.28 -0.56
CA ASP A 178 19.00 -1.14 -1.74
C ASP A 178 18.88 -2.63 -1.38
N GLU A 179 19.28 -3.02 -0.17
CA GLU A 179 19.05 -4.38 0.35
C GLU A 179 17.57 -4.74 0.41
N LEU A 180 16.74 -3.84 0.93
CA LEU A 180 15.30 -4.04 0.99
C LEU A 180 14.66 -4.00 -0.40
N VAL A 181 15.11 -3.10 -1.27
CA VAL A 181 14.59 -2.95 -2.65
C VAL A 181 14.87 -4.20 -3.49
N ARG A 182 16.06 -4.81 -3.32
CA ARG A 182 16.50 -5.97 -4.12
C ARG A 182 16.23 -7.33 -3.48
N ALA A 183 15.56 -7.37 -2.32
CA ALA A 183 15.14 -8.64 -1.71
C ALA A 183 14.24 -9.45 -2.66
N ASP A 184 14.32 -10.78 -2.59
CA ASP A 184 13.72 -11.68 -3.59
C ASP A 184 12.18 -11.59 -3.55
N LEU A 185 11.51 -11.98 -4.65
CA LEU A 185 10.06 -12.04 -4.70
C LEU A 185 9.47 -13.00 -3.66
N GLY A 186 10.20 -14.05 -3.24
CA GLY A 186 9.75 -14.95 -2.18
C GLY A 186 9.75 -14.32 -0.79
N ASP A 187 10.57 -13.29 -0.58
CA ASP A 187 10.81 -12.73 0.75
C ASP A 187 9.70 -11.77 1.14
N SER A 188 8.96 -12.09 2.19
CA SER A 188 8.07 -11.11 2.81
C SER A 188 8.84 -10.29 3.82
N ILE A 189 8.72 -8.97 3.75
CA ILE A 189 9.45 -8.05 4.64
C ILE A 189 8.48 -7.08 5.30
N CYS A 190 8.85 -6.66 6.51
CA CYS A 190 8.29 -5.53 7.21
C CYS A 190 9.38 -4.48 7.42
N VAL A 191 9.15 -3.27 6.93
CA VAL A 191 10.05 -2.13 7.10
C VAL A 191 9.46 -1.22 8.17
N GLN A 192 10.05 -1.28 9.36
CA GLN A 192 9.79 -0.32 10.44
C GLN A 192 10.64 0.92 10.16
N GLY A 193 10.03 1.95 9.59
CA GLY A 193 10.74 3.17 9.18
C GLY A 193 10.25 4.38 9.94
N ALA A 194 11.13 5.03 10.69
CA ALA A 194 10.81 6.29 11.33
C ALA A 194 10.49 7.41 10.30
N PRO A 195 9.92 8.56 10.71
CA PRO A 195 9.57 9.62 9.78
C PRO A 195 10.77 10.09 8.94
N GLY A 196 10.57 10.22 7.62
CA GLY A 196 11.59 10.71 6.70
C GLY A 196 12.68 9.72 6.31
N THR A 197 12.59 8.44 6.70
CA THR A 197 13.53 7.36 6.32
C THR A 197 13.32 6.84 4.90
N GLY A 198 12.28 7.30 4.19
CA GLY A 198 11.99 6.89 2.81
C GLY A 198 11.31 5.53 2.68
N LYS A 199 10.69 4.98 3.74
CA LYS A 199 10.02 3.66 3.75
C LYS A 199 9.07 3.44 2.56
N THR A 200 8.20 4.41 2.26
CA THR A 200 7.28 4.38 1.11
C THR A 200 8.04 4.25 -0.19
N ALA A 201 9.11 5.03 -0.34
CA ALA A 201 9.94 5.01 -1.54
C ALA A 201 10.61 3.64 -1.73
N VAL A 202 11.13 3.06 -0.65
CA VAL A 202 11.71 1.70 -0.63
C VAL A 202 10.68 0.68 -1.12
N GLY A 203 9.44 0.72 -0.62
CA GLY A 203 8.40 -0.21 -1.06
C GLY A 203 8.02 -0.07 -2.53
N LEU A 204 7.93 1.17 -3.04
CA LEU A 204 7.64 1.44 -4.45
C LEU A 204 8.78 1.00 -5.37
N HIS A 205 10.03 1.29 -5.00
CA HIS A 205 11.20 0.84 -5.76
C HIS A 205 11.34 -0.67 -5.72
N ARG A 206 11.05 -1.31 -4.59
CA ARG A 206 10.99 -2.77 -4.51
C ARG A 206 9.95 -3.32 -5.49
N ALA A 207 8.73 -2.80 -5.49
CA ALA A 207 7.71 -3.23 -6.44
C ALA A 207 8.18 -3.09 -7.90
N ALA A 208 8.81 -1.96 -8.24
CA ALA A 208 9.37 -1.72 -9.58
C ALA A 208 10.54 -2.66 -9.92
N PHE A 209 11.39 -2.98 -8.95
CA PHE A 209 12.48 -3.94 -9.10
C PHE A 209 11.94 -5.37 -9.34
N LEU A 210 10.95 -5.79 -8.54
CA LEU A 210 10.32 -7.10 -8.68
C LEU A 210 9.58 -7.24 -10.02
N LEU A 211 8.92 -6.19 -10.50
CA LEU A 211 8.26 -6.16 -11.82
C LEU A 211 9.27 -6.28 -12.97
N TYR A 212 10.46 -5.69 -12.81
CA TYR A 212 11.54 -5.84 -13.76
C TYR A 212 12.10 -7.27 -13.77
N LEU A 213 12.47 -7.80 -12.60
CA LEU A 213 13.15 -9.09 -12.48
C LEU A 213 12.21 -10.29 -12.70
N HIS A 214 10.95 -10.21 -12.24
CA HIS A 214 9.97 -11.30 -12.29
C HIS A 214 8.79 -10.98 -13.20
N ARG A 215 9.05 -10.25 -14.29
CA ARG A 215 8.05 -9.74 -15.24
C ARG A 215 7.05 -10.78 -15.70
N GLU A 216 7.49 -12.01 -16.00
CA GLU A 216 6.60 -13.09 -16.47
C GLU A 216 5.62 -13.57 -15.40
N ARG A 217 6.07 -13.70 -14.15
CA ARG A 217 5.22 -14.13 -13.02
C ARG A 217 4.24 -13.01 -12.67
N LEU A 218 4.73 -11.80 -12.45
CA LEU A 218 3.94 -10.68 -11.97
C LEU A 218 2.99 -10.09 -13.03
N ARG A 219 3.25 -10.28 -14.33
CA ARG A 219 2.27 -9.97 -15.38
C ARG A 219 0.96 -10.76 -15.24
N ARG A 220 1.01 -11.98 -14.71
CA ARG A 220 -0.17 -12.83 -14.54
C ARG A 220 -0.84 -12.64 -13.19
N SER A 221 -0.04 -12.57 -12.13
CA SER A 221 -0.53 -12.47 -10.76
C SER A 221 -0.77 -11.02 -10.31
N GLY A 222 -0.21 -10.02 -10.99
CA GLY A 222 -0.33 -8.61 -10.61
C GLY A 222 0.45 -8.22 -9.35
N VAL A 223 0.53 -6.90 -9.14
CA VAL A 223 1.05 -6.25 -7.92
C VAL A 223 -0.01 -5.28 -7.40
N LEU A 224 -0.27 -5.32 -6.09
CA LEU A 224 -1.20 -4.42 -5.42
C LEU A 224 -0.44 -3.50 -4.46
N ILE A 225 -0.74 -2.21 -4.50
CA ILE A 225 -0.34 -1.24 -3.48
C ILE A 225 -1.58 -0.84 -2.69
N VAL A 226 -1.49 -1.03 -1.38
CA VAL A 226 -2.53 -0.66 -0.42
C VAL A 226 -2.06 0.58 0.34
N GLY A 227 -2.77 1.69 0.15
CA GLY A 227 -2.50 2.96 0.82
C GLY A 227 -3.57 3.30 1.87
N PRO A 228 -3.26 4.21 2.82
CA PRO A 228 -4.19 4.62 3.88
C PRO A 228 -5.39 5.43 3.38
N ASN A 229 -5.23 6.20 2.30
CA ASN A 229 -6.29 7.04 1.74
C ASN A 229 -5.99 7.41 0.27
N THR A 230 -6.99 7.95 -0.43
CA THR A 230 -6.90 8.31 -1.85
C THR A 230 -5.97 9.49 -2.12
N ALA A 231 -5.83 10.44 -1.19
CA ALA A 231 -4.89 11.56 -1.32
C ALA A 231 -3.43 11.06 -1.33
N PHE A 232 -3.10 10.13 -0.45
CA PHE A 232 -1.81 9.45 -0.41
C PHE A 232 -1.55 8.66 -1.69
N LEU A 233 -2.52 7.86 -2.16
CA LEU A 233 -2.39 7.11 -3.41
C LEU A 233 -2.17 8.05 -4.60
N SER A 234 -2.88 9.18 -4.65
CA SER A 234 -2.67 10.22 -5.66
C SER A 234 -1.26 10.80 -5.59
N TYR A 235 -0.75 11.07 -4.38
CA TYR A 235 0.61 11.58 -4.15
C TYR A 235 1.70 10.63 -4.67
N ILE A 236 1.54 9.31 -4.50
CA ILE A 236 2.54 8.32 -4.96
C ILE A 236 2.34 7.84 -6.40
N SER A 237 1.17 8.11 -7.01
CA SER A 237 0.79 7.61 -8.34
C SER A 237 1.76 8.01 -9.46
N ALA A 238 2.51 9.10 -9.28
CA ALA A 238 3.48 9.59 -10.25
C ALA A 238 4.82 8.83 -10.23
N VAL A 239 5.16 8.12 -9.16
CA VAL A 239 6.50 7.49 -9.01
C VAL A 239 6.66 6.28 -9.91
N LEU A 240 5.74 5.33 -9.88
CA LEU A 240 5.89 4.09 -10.65
C LEU A 240 6.00 4.33 -12.17
N PRO A 241 5.22 5.25 -12.78
CA PRO A 241 5.41 5.61 -14.17
C PRO A 241 6.82 6.13 -14.50
N THR A 242 7.44 6.94 -13.63
CA THR A 242 8.82 7.45 -13.89
C THR A 242 9.87 6.34 -13.80
N LEU A 243 9.54 5.22 -13.14
CA LEU A 243 10.36 4.00 -13.09
C LEU A 243 10.09 3.04 -14.26
N GLY A 244 9.21 3.42 -15.19
CA GLY A 244 8.83 2.62 -16.35
C GLY A 244 7.79 1.55 -16.05
N GLU A 245 7.08 1.62 -14.92
CA GLU A 245 6.03 0.69 -14.54
C GLU A 245 4.64 1.32 -14.61
N VAL A 246 3.73 0.67 -15.34
CA VAL A 246 2.37 1.18 -15.63
C VAL A 246 1.25 0.19 -15.27
N GLU A 247 1.59 -1.00 -14.75
CA GLU A 247 0.65 -2.08 -14.43
C GLU A 247 0.67 -2.43 -12.93
N VAL A 248 0.44 -1.44 -12.07
CA VAL A 248 0.28 -1.67 -10.63
C VAL A 248 -1.10 -1.22 -10.21
N GLN A 249 -1.84 -2.12 -9.58
CA GLN A 249 -3.12 -1.78 -8.98
C GLN A 249 -2.86 -1.02 -7.68
N GLN A 250 -3.51 0.12 -7.53
CA GLN A 250 -3.47 0.94 -6.33
C GLN A 250 -4.88 1.00 -5.77
N SER A 251 -5.05 0.76 -4.47
CA SER A 251 -6.36 0.81 -3.83
C SER A 251 -6.23 1.10 -2.34
N THR A 252 -7.28 1.66 -1.75
CA THR A 252 -7.40 1.74 -0.29
C THR A 252 -8.01 0.45 0.26
N LEU A 253 -7.87 0.18 1.57
CA LEU A 253 -8.55 -0.95 2.19
C LEU A 253 -10.07 -0.86 2.04
N ASP A 254 -10.63 0.35 2.13
CA ASP A 254 -12.06 0.62 2.01
C ASP A 254 -12.61 0.26 0.63
N GLU A 255 -11.85 0.59 -0.43
CA GLU A 255 -12.15 0.18 -1.80
C GLU A 255 -12.05 -1.35 -1.99
N ILE A 256 -11.03 -1.97 -1.40
CA ILE A 256 -10.81 -3.42 -1.46
C ILE A 256 -11.99 -4.19 -0.85
N VAL A 257 -12.55 -3.70 0.27
CA VAL A 257 -13.71 -4.32 0.93
C VAL A 257 -15.06 -3.78 0.41
N GLY A 258 -15.05 -2.88 -0.57
CA GLY A 258 -16.19 -2.12 -1.11
C GLY A 258 -17.28 -2.94 -1.83
N ARG A 259 -17.76 -4.02 -1.21
CA ARG A 259 -18.76 -4.96 -1.75
C ARG A 259 -20.19 -4.42 -1.69
N ALA A 260 -20.46 -3.46 -0.81
CA ALA A 260 -21.78 -2.88 -0.61
C ALA A 260 -21.68 -1.38 -0.29
N PRO A 261 -22.70 -0.58 -0.62
CA PRO A 261 -22.70 0.84 -0.30
C PRO A 261 -22.80 1.08 1.20
N VAL A 262 -21.89 1.89 1.73
CA VAL A 262 -21.91 2.36 3.12
C VAL A 262 -23.03 3.38 3.31
N LYS A 263 -23.94 3.11 4.24
CA LYS A 263 -25.17 3.91 4.50
C LYS A 263 -25.41 4.20 5.98
N ALA A 264 -24.49 3.79 6.85
CA ALA A 264 -24.53 4.01 8.29
C ALA A 264 -23.11 4.17 8.83
N VAL A 265 -23.00 4.64 10.08
CA VAL A 265 -21.75 4.77 10.82
C VAL A 265 -21.90 4.01 12.13
N ASP A 266 -20.86 3.27 12.51
CA ASP A 266 -20.81 2.53 13.78
C ASP A 266 -20.44 3.44 14.95
N THR A 267 -20.78 3.00 16.15
CA THR A 267 -20.14 3.52 17.37
C THR A 267 -18.68 3.07 17.42
N ALA A 268 -17.84 3.80 18.17
CA ALA A 268 -16.44 3.42 18.35
C ALA A 268 -16.31 2.00 18.96
N GLN A 269 -17.16 1.64 19.93
CA GLN A 269 -17.14 0.30 20.51
C GLN A 269 -17.50 -0.79 19.49
N ALA A 270 -18.55 -0.57 18.68
CA ALA A 270 -18.96 -1.54 17.66
C ALA A 270 -17.84 -1.75 16.63
N ALA A 271 -17.21 -0.68 16.17
CA ALA A 271 -16.10 -0.76 15.22
C ALA A 271 -14.93 -1.59 15.79
N VAL A 272 -14.51 -1.33 17.03
CA VAL A 272 -13.43 -2.10 17.68
C VAL A 272 -13.74 -3.59 17.69
N VAL A 273 -14.96 -3.99 18.10
CA VAL A 273 -15.37 -5.41 18.11
C VAL A 273 -15.36 -6.00 16.71
N LYS A 274 -15.91 -5.30 15.70
CA LYS A 274 -15.96 -5.80 14.32
C LYS A 274 -14.58 -5.96 13.68
N HIS A 275 -13.61 -5.16 14.11
CA HIS A 275 -12.23 -5.20 13.63
C HIS A 275 -11.35 -6.21 14.40
N ASP A 276 -11.85 -6.80 15.49
CA ASP A 276 -11.19 -7.84 16.28
C ASP A 276 -11.15 -9.19 15.53
N VAL A 277 -10.00 -9.87 15.60
CA VAL A 277 -9.78 -11.16 14.90
C VAL A 277 -10.77 -12.25 15.32
N ARG A 278 -11.33 -12.19 16.54
CA ARG A 278 -12.34 -13.14 17.03
C ARG A 278 -13.57 -13.17 16.13
N MET A 279 -13.89 -12.09 15.43
CA MET A 279 -15.00 -12.05 14.48
C MET A 279 -14.84 -13.06 13.33
N ALA A 280 -13.61 -13.37 12.91
CA ALA A 280 -13.38 -14.43 11.94
C ALA A 280 -13.82 -15.81 12.46
N ALA A 281 -13.53 -16.10 13.73
CA ALA A 281 -13.98 -17.34 14.38
C ALA A 281 -15.50 -17.36 14.57
N VAL A 282 -16.10 -16.23 14.95
CA VAL A 282 -17.55 -16.06 15.07
C VAL A 282 -18.24 -16.34 13.73
N LEU A 283 -17.81 -15.68 12.64
CA LEU A 283 -18.38 -15.87 11.31
C LEU A 283 -18.21 -17.31 10.80
N ARG A 284 -17.04 -17.90 11.03
CA ARG A 284 -16.80 -19.30 10.69
C ARG A 284 -17.74 -20.22 11.46
N SER A 285 -17.85 -20.06 12.78
CA SER A 285 -18.77 -20.85 13.62
C SER A 285 -20.22 -20.70 13.15
N ALA A 286 -20.67 -19.46 12.95
CA ALA A 286 -22.03 -19.14 12.49
C ALA A 286 -22.34 -19.72 11.10
N LEU A 287 -21.34 -19.84 10.21
CA LEU A 287 -21.51 -20.48 8.91
C LEU A 287 -21.57 -22.01 9.02
N TRP A 288 -20.61 -22.63 9.69
CA TRP A 288 -20.49 -24.08 9.75
C TRP A 288 -21.52 -24.76 10.65
N ASN A 289 -22.09 -24.04 11.62
CA ASN A 289 -23.22 -24.53 12.43
C ASN A 289 -24.54 -24.62 11.64
N ARG A 290 -24.59 -24.13 10.40
CA ARG A 290 -25.75 -24.29 9.50
C ARG A 290 -25.82 -25.65 8.84
N LEU A 291 -24.74 -26.42 8.86
CA LEU A 291 -24.75 -27.75 8.27
C LEU A 291 -25.73 -28.65 9.01
N GLY A 292 -26.64 -29.26 8.25
CA GLY A 292 -27.59 -30.24 8.75
C GLY A 292 -27.11 -31.66 8.50
N GLU A 293 -27.57 -32.60 9.31
CA GLU A 293 -27.34 -34.02 9.08
C GLU A 293 -28.41 -34.59 8.14
N PRO A 294 -28.02 -35.43 7.15
CA PRO A 294 -28.99 -36.21 6.40
C PRO A 294 -29.80 -37.11 7.34
N THR A 295 -31.13 -36.99 7.28
CA THR A 295 -32.09 -37.79 8.06
C THR A 295 -32.88 -38.79 7.20
N GLU A 296 -33.08 -38.50 5.91
CA GLU A 296 -33.90 -39.30 5.00
C GLU A 296 -33.17 -39.62 3.68
N PRO A 297 -33.46 -40.78 3.05
CA PRO A 297 -32.98 -41.11 1.72
C PRO A 297 -33.66 -40.22 0.66
N ILE A 298 -32.99 -39.99 -0.47
CA ILE A 298 -33.59 -39.22 -1.57
C ILE A 298 -34.03 -40.10 -2.73
N MET A 299 -35.18 -39.75 -3.31
CA MET A 299 -35.77 -40.40 -4.47
C MET A 299 -35.84 -39.43 -5.64
N VAL A 300 -35.06 -39.66 -6.68
CA VAL A 300 -35.01 -38.83 -7.89
C VAL A 300 -35.78 -39.50 -9.02
N SER A 301 -36.56 -38.72 -9.77
CA SER A 301 -37.39 -39.21 -10.87
C SER A 301 -36.81 -38.76 -12.20
N ASP A 302 -36.72 -39.69 -13.15
CA ASP A 302 -36.18 -39.45 -14.49
C ASP A 302 -37.00 -40.23 -15.54
N GLY A 303 -38.06 -39.60 -16.05
CA GLY A 303 -39.03 -40.30 -16.89
C GLY A 303 -39.73 -41.42 -16.11
N SER A 304 -39.67 -42.66 -16.63
CA SER A 304 -40.18 -43.85 -15.95
C SER A 304 -39.23 -44.40 -14.88
N TYR A 305 -37.98 -43.92 -14.83
CA TYR A 305 -37.00 -44.38 -13.86
C TYR A 305 -37.10 -43.64 -12.52
N ARG A 306 -36.83 -44.37 -11.45
CA ARG A 306 -36.72 -43.85 -10.08
C ARG A 306 -35.37 -44.27 -9.51
N TRP A 307 -34.54 -43.29 -9.21
CA TRP A 307 -33.21 -43.47 -8.64
C TRP A 307 -33.29 -43.22 -7.13
N ARG A 308 -32.83 -44.18 -6.33
CA ARG A 308 -32.85 -44.07 -4.87
C ARG A 308 -31.43 -43.94 -4.36
N ILE A 309 -31.16 -42.93 -3.54
CA ILE A 309 -29.91 -42.83 -2.80
C ILE A 309 -30.25 -43.02 -1.32
N ASP A 310 -29.73 -44.09 -0.73
CA ASP A 310 -29.91 -44.37 0.69
C ASP A 310 -29.16 -43.37 1.58
N LEU A 311 -29.54 -43.35 2.86
CA LEU A 311 -29.07 -42.39 3.84
C LEU A 311 -27.55 -42.43 4.09
N GLU A 312 -26.99 -43.63 4.18
CA GLU A 312 -25.59 -43.84 4.52
C GLU A 312 -24.61 -43.23 3.48
N PRO A 313 -24.80 -43.44 2.16
CA PRO A 313 -24.05 -42.70 1.15
C PRO A 313 -24.16 -41.17 1.26
N LEU A 314 -25.34 -40.64 1.61
CA LEU A 314 -25.54 -39.18 1.75
C LEU A 314 -24.76 -38.61 2.93
N ARG A 315 -24.79 -39.29 4.09
CA ARG A 315 -24.01 -38.93 5.28
C ARG A 315 -22.53 -38.88 4.96
N ARG A 316 -22.01 -39.96 4.36
CA ARG A 316 -20.61 -40.04 3.95
C ARG A 316 -20.19 -38.90 3.03
N ILE A 317 -21.02 -38.55 2.05
CA ILE A 317 -20.73 -37.44 1.14
C ILE A 317 -20.59 -36.11 1.89
N VAL A 318 -21.50 -35.84 2.83
CA VAL A 318 -21.49 -34.59 3.62
C VAL A 318 -20.28 -34.56 4.56
N ASP A 319 -20.02 -35.65 5.27
CA ASP A 319 -18.90 -35.75 6.21
C ASP A 319 -17.54 -35.63 5.52
N GLU A 320 -17.36 -36.31 4.38
CA GLU A 320 -16.14 -36.19 3.57
C GLU A 320 -15.96 -34.77 3.04
N ALA A 321 -17.01 -34.16 2.48
CA ALA A 321 -16.92 -32.79 1.96
C ALA A 321 -16.61 -31.76 3.06
N ARG A 322 -17.12 -31.98 4.27
CA ARG A 322 -16.79 -31.17 5.45
C ARG A 322 -15.34 -31.36 5.88
N GLY A 323 -14.83 -32.59 5.85
CA GLY A 323 -13.44 -32.92 6.21
C GLY A 323 -12.38 -32.38 5.25
N GLU A 324 -12.74 -32.11 3.98
CA GLU A 324 -11.82 -31.57 2.98
C GLU A 324 -11.39 -30.11 3.23
N GLY A 325 -12.08 -29.37 4.09
CA GLY A 325 -11.73 -27.98 4.41
C GLY A 325 -11.84 -27.00 3.23
N LEU A 326 -12.67 -27.32 2.23
CA LEU A 326 -12.93 -26.45 1.09
C LEU A 326 -13.73 -25.20 1.50
N PRO A 327 -13.64 -24.08 0.74
CA PRO A 327 -14.57 -22.97 0.89
C PRO A 327 -16.03 -23.46 0.81
N TYR A 328 -16.92 -22.86 1.59
CA TYR A 328 -18.25 -23.40 1.85
C TYR A 328 -19.09 -23.59 0.58
N ALA A 329 -19.03 -22.64 -0.38
CA ALA A 329 -19.75 -22.76 -1.65
C ALA A 329 -19.16 -23.86 -2.53
N VAL A 330 -17.83 -24.02 -2.52
CA VAL A 330 -17.14 -25.12 -3.23
C VAL A 330 -17.49 -26.47 -2.60
N GLY A 331 -17.56 -26.55 -1.27
CA GLY A 331 -18.03 -27.73 -0.53
C GLY A 331 -19.46 -28.11 -0.92
N ARG A 332 -20.37 -27.13 -1.01
CA ARG A 332 -21.75 -27.35 -1.48
C ARG A 332 -21.80 -27.93 -2.88
N GLU A 333 -21.01 -27.39 -3.81
CA GLU A 333 -20.94 -27.90 -5.19
C GLU A 333 -20.24 -29.28 -5.26
N ARG A 334 -19.30 -29.57 -4.36
CA ARG A 334 -18.70 -30.91 -4.21
C ARG A 334 -19.75 -31.93 -3.78
N VAL A 335 -20.56 -31.60 -2.76
CA VAL A 335 -21.68 -32.45 -2.31
C VAL A 335 -22.67 -32.67 -3.47
N ARG A 336 -23.06 -31.61 -4.17
CA ARG A 336 -23.93 -31.70 -5.36
C ARG A 336 -23.35 -32.66 -6.40
N ALA A 337 -22.09 -32.49 -6.77
CA ALA A 337 -21.43 -33.30 -7.78
C ALA A 337 -21.36 -34.78 -7.37
N ARG A 338 -21.07 -35.08 -6.08
CA ARG A 338 -21.04 -36.46 -5.58
C ARG A 338 -22.42 -37.13 -5.56
N VAL A 339 -23.46 -36.40 -5.19
CA VAL A 339 -24.85 -36.89 -5.25
C VAL A 339 -25.25 -37.18 -6.70
N VAL A 340 -24.95 -36.28 -7.63
CA VAL A 340 -25.21 -36.50 -9.07
C VAL A 340 -24.38 -37.68 -9.60
N GLY A 341 -23.14 -37.85 -9.15
CA GLY A 341 -22.30 -38.99 -9.50
C GLY A 341 -22.89 -40.34 -9.03
N LEU A 342 -23.59 -40.38 -7.89
CA LEU A 342 -24.34 -41.57 -7.47
C LEU A 342 -25.52 -41.87 -8.41
N LEU A 343 -26.26 -40.84 -8.83
CA LEU A 343 -27.34 -40.98 -9.81
C LEU A 343 -26.82 -41.46 -11.17
N GLN A 344 -25.68 -40.89 -11.62
CA GLN A 344 -25.03 -41.27 -12.86
C GLN A 344 -24.65 -42.75 -12.85
N ARG A 345 -24.00 -43.24 -11.78
CA ARG A 345 -23.63 -44.67 -11.65
C ARG A 345 -24.84 -45.60 -11.73
N GLN A 346 -25.98 -45.21 -11.13
CA GLN A 346 -27.21 -46.00 -11.24
C GLN A 346 -27.80 -45.99 -12.66
N SER A 347 -27.75 -44.85 -13.33
CA SER A 347 -28.19 -44.70 -14.72
C SER A 347 -27.35 -45.54 -15.68
N GLU A 348 -26.02 -45.48 -15.54
CA GLU A 348 -25.06 -46.28 -16.33
C GLU A 348 -25.29 -47.77 -16.15
N TYR A 349 -25.43 -48.22 -14.89
CA TYR A 349 -25.71 -49.62 -14.58
C TYR A 349 -27.03 -50.11 -15.20
N ARG A 350 -28.07 -49.27 -15.25
CA ARG A 350 -29.38 -49.64 -15.79
C ARG A 350 -29.50 -49.52 -17.30
N THR A 351 -28.88 -48.51 -17.91
CA THR A 351 -29.06 -48.18 -19.34
C THR A 351 -27.90 -48.65 -20.22
N GLY A 352 -26.76 -49.01 -19.63
CA GLY A 352 -25.56 -49.43 -20.34
C GLY A 352 -24.81 -48.29 -21.05
N ASN A 353 -25.25 -47.04 -20.90
CA ASN A 353 -24.66 -45.86 -21.52
C ASN A 353 -24.35 -44.77 -20.48
N SER A 354 -23.29 -43.99 -20.71
CA SER A 354 -23.01 -42.81 -19.90
C SER A 354 -23.93 -41.65 -20.26
N PRO A 355 -24.63 -41.03 -19.29
CA PRO A 355 -25.42 -39.84 -19.52
C PRO A 355 -24.58 -38.68 -20.05
N ASN A 356 -25.17 -37.86 -20.93
CA ASN A 356 -24.52 -36.66 -21.45
C ASN A 356 -24.52 -35.50 -20.43
N GLU A 357 -23.78 -34.44 -20.72
CA GLU A 357 -23.67 -33.25 -19.85
C GLU A 357 -25.03 -32.57 -19.58
N GLY A 358 -25.94 -32.60 -20.56
CA GLY A 358 -27.30 -32.09 -20.40
C GLY A 358 -28.10 -32.84 -19.33
N TRP A 359 -27.93 -34.17 -19.24
CA TRP A 359 -28.55 -35.00 -18.22
C TRP A 359 -27.99 -34.67 -16.82
N LEU A 360 -26.65 -34.56 -16.69
CA LEU A 360 -25.99 -34.22 -15.42
C LEU A 360 -26.46 -32.86 -14.90
N ARG A 361 -26.49 -31.85 -15.77
CA ARG A 361 -26.98 -30.50 -15.42
C ARG A 361 -28.42 -30.51 -14.96
N ARG A 362 -29.29 -31.32 -15.59
CA ARG A 362 -30.69 -31.46 -15.17
C ARG A 362 -30.82 -32.14 -13.82
N MET A 363 -30.15 -33.28 -13.61
CA MET A 363 -30.16 -34.00 -12.33
C MET A 363 -29.61 -33.17 -11.17
N SER A 364 -28.65 -32.29 -11.43
CA SER A 364 -28.09 -31.39 -10.40
C SER A 364 -29.10 -30.37 -9.83
N LYS A 365 -30.23 -30.16 -10.52
CA LYS A 365 -31.24 -29.13 -10.21
C LYS A 365 -32.61 -29.71 -9.85
N VAL A 366 -32.79 -31.04 -9.85
CA VAL A 366 -34.07 -31.66 -9.51
C VAL A 366 -34.42 -31.44 -8.03
N ALA A 367 -35.71 -31.30 -7.73
CA ALA A 367 -36.19 -30.94 -6.40
C ALA A 367 -35.65 -31.82 -5.25
N PRO A 368 -35.53 -33.16 -5.37
CA PRO A 368 -34.95 -33.97 -4.29
C PRO A 368 -33.48 -33.66 -4.01
N VAL A 369 -32.68 -33.39 -5.05
CA VAL A 369 -31.26 -33.02 -4.89
C VAL A 369 -31.14 -31.60 -4.33
N ALA A 370 -31.94 -30.66 -4.84
CA ALA A 370 -31.97 -29.29 -4.33
C ALA A 370 -32.41 -29.23 -2.86
N GLY A 371 -33.49 -29.94 -2.49
CA GLY A 371 -34.00 -29.99 -1.12
C GLY A 371 -33.01 -30.65 -0.14
N PHE A 372 -32.32 -31.71 -0.57
CA PHE A 372 -31.22 -32.30 0.20
C PHE A 372 -30.11 -31.29 0.47
N LEU A 373 -29.68 -30.55 -0.56
CA LEU A 373 -28.66 -29.53 -0.43
C LEU A 373 -29.11 -28.37 0.48
N GLU A 374 -30.36 -27.90 0.38
CA GLU A 374 -30.88 -26.88 1.30
C GLU A 374 -30.93 -27.34 2.76
N THR A 375 -31.22 -28.63 3.00
CA THR A 375 -31.31 -29.18 4.36
C THR A 375 -29.93 -29.42 4.97
N CYS A 376 -29.01 -30.00 4.21
CA CYS A 376 -27.72 -30.46 4.76
C CYS A 376 -26.60 -29.43 4.58
N TRP A 377 -26.70 -28.56 3.58
CA TRP A 377 -25.64 -27.61 3.24
C TRP A 377 -26.21 -26.32 2.64
N PRO A 378 -27.08 -25.57 3.34
CA PRO A 378 -27.88 -24.48 2.78
C PRO A 378 -27.05 -23.45 2.00
N ALA A 379 -27.64 -22.84 0.97
CA ALA A 379 -26.98 -21.74 0.26
C ALA A 379 -26.93 -20.48 1.14
N VAL A 380 -25.78 -19.82 1.19
CA VAL A 380 -25.53 -18.65 2.05
C VAL A 380 -24.84 -17.58 1.21
N THR A 381 -25.19 -16.31 1.43
CA THR A 381 -24.44 -15.17 0.88
C THR A 381 -23.68 -14.45 1.99
N PRO A 382 -22.62 -13.69 1.68
CA PRO A 382 -21.91 -12.92 2.70
C PRO A 382 -22.84 -11.99 3.47
N GLU A 383 -23.74 -11.31 2.75
CA GLU A 383 -24.69 -10.35 3.32
C GLU A 383 -25.70 -11.03 4.24
N SER A 384 -26.20 -12.21 3.89
CA SER A 384 -27.15 -12.92 4.77
C SER A 384 -26.46 -13.39 6.05
N LEU A 385 -25.24 -13.93 5.94
CA LEU A 385 -24.49 -14.41 7.11
C LEU A 385 -24.20 -13.28 8.10
N VAL A 386 -23.69 -12.15 7.62
CA VAL A 386 -23.36 -10.99 8.47
C VAL A 386 -24.64 -10.32 9.00
N ALA A 387 -25.68 -10.15 8.17
CA ALA A 387 -26.93 -9.54 8.63
C ALA A 387 -27.60 -10.36 9.74
N GLU A 388 -27.57 -11.70 9.64
CA GLU A 388 -28.10 -12.58 10.68
C GLU A 388 -27.29 -12.46 11.97
N LEU A 389 -25.95 -12.47 11.89
CA LEU A 389 -25.08 -12.28 13.05
C LEU A 389 -25.31 -10.92 13.74
N LEU A 390 -25.39 -9.83 12.99
CA LEU A 390 -25.60 -8.49 13.58
C LEU A 390 -27.03 -8.29 14.09
N THR A 391 -28.00 -9.05 13.59
CA THR A 391 -29.36 -9.08 14.13
C THR A 391 -29.41 -9.84 15.45
N ASP A 392 -28.71 -10.97 15.55
CA ASP A 392 -28.58 -11.76 16.77
C ASP A 392 -27.13 -12.15 17.10
N PRO A 393 -26.37 -11.22 17.74
CA PRO A 393 -24.98 -11.48 18.13
C PRO A 393 -24.81 -12.57 19.18
N SER A 394 -25.89 -13.05 19.83
CA SER A 394 -25.80 -14.14 20.81
C SER A 394 -25.29 -15.46 20.21
N THR A 395 -25.43 -15.61 18.89
CA THR A 395 -24.86 -16.71 18.11
C THR A 395 -23.33 -16.76 18.13
N ALA A 396 -22.65 -15.68 18.55
CA ALA A 396 -21.22 -15.67 18.80
C ALA A 396 -20.79 -16.52 20.00
N GLY A 397 -21.72 -16.83 20.93
CA GLY A 397 -21.42 -17.57 22.16
C GLY A 397 -20.34 -16.88 23.00
N ASP A 398 -19.48 -17.68 23.63
CA ASP A 398 -18.44 -17.19 24.55
C ASP A 398 -17.24 -16.51 23.84
N LEU A 399 -17.24 -16.42 22.50
CA LEU A 399 -16.18 -15.72 21.77
C LEU A 399 -16.26 -14.20 21.97
N LEU A 400 -17.45 -13.67 22.24
CA LEU A 400 -17.71 -12.27 22.54
C LEU A 400 -18.40 -12.15 23.90
N THR A 401 -17.99 -11.17 24.69
CA THR A 401 -18.67 -10.83 25.95
C THR A 401 -20.08 -10.27 25.69
N ALA A 402 -20.93 -10.26 26.71
CA ALA A 402 -22.29 -9.70 26.58
C ALA A 402 -22.29 -8.22 26.15
N ASP A 403 -21.34 -7.42 26.64
CA ASP A 403 -21.20 -6.01 26.27
C ASP A 403 -20.75 -5.85 24.81
N GLU A 404 -19.84 -6.70 24.33
CA GLU A 404 -19.40 -6.71 22.92
C GLU A 404 -20.53 -7.14 21.98
N GLN A 405 -21.30 -8.17 22.38
CA GLN A 405 -22.49 -8.62 21.63
C GLN A 405 -23.54 -7.50 21.52
N GLU A 406 -23.78 -6.77 22.61
CA GLU A 406 -24.71 -5.65 22.60
C GLU A 406 -24.17 -4.47 21.78
N ALA A 407 -22.86 -4.20 21.82
CA ALA A 407 -22.24 -3.14 21.05
C ALA A 407 -22.42 -3.30 19.53
N ILE A 408 -22.37 -4.53 19.00
CA ILE A 408 -22.54 -4.81 17.57
C ILE A 408 -23.98 -5.10 17.14
N ARG A 409 -24.93 -5.19 18.09
CA ARG A 409 -26.32 -5.53 17.81
C ARG A 409 -27.00 -4.42 17.02
N TRP A 410 -27.65 -4.78 15.91
CA TRP A 410 -28.53 -3.87 15.19
C TRP A 410 -29.82 -3.61 15.95
N VAL A 411 -30.00 -2.35 16.37
CA VAL A 411 -31.24 -1.87 17.03
C VAL A 411 -32.46 -1.97 16.09
N LYS A 412 -32.25 -1.79 14.78
CA LYS A 412 -33.28 -1.88 13.74
C LYS A 412 -32.80 -2.80 12.63
N PRO A 413 -32.94 -4.13 12.79
CA PRO A 413 -32.47 -5.07 11.78
C PRO A 413 -33.24 -4.89 10.45
N PRO A 414 -32.57 -5.09 9.32
CA PRO A 414 -33.19 -4.93 8.01
C PRO A 414 -34.17 -6.08 7.74
N LYS A 415 -35.19 -5.83 6.91
CA LYS A 415 -36.14 -6.88 6.50
C LYS A 415 -35.49 -7.94 5.61
N THR A 416 -34.52 -7.52 4.80
CA THR A 416 -33.71 -8.39 3.94
C THR A 416 -32.26 -7.89 3.94
N ALA A 417 -31.30 -8.78 3.69
CA ALA A 417 -29.88 -8.43 3.58
C ALA A 417 -29.62 -7.31 2.54
N LYS A 418 -30.39 -7.27 1.44
CA LYS A 418 -30.31 -6.21 0.41
C LYS A 418 -30.75 -4.83 0.91
N SER A 419 -31.58 -4.77 1.95
CA SER A 419 -32.05 -3.53 2.57
C SER A 419 -31.19 -3.06 3.76
N ALA A 420 -30.12 -3.80 4.08
CA ALA A 420 -29.20 -3.46 5.14
C ALA A 420 -28.52 -2.10 4.92
N LYS A 421 -28.32 -1.37 6.01
CA LYS A 421 -27.57 -0.11 6.03
C LYS A 421 -26.18 -0.43 6.57
N TRP A 422 -25.30 -0.87 5.69
CA TRP A 422 -23.95 -1.28 6.05
C TRP A 422 -23.13 -0.09 6.53
N THR A 423 -22.29 -0.33 7.52
CA THR A 423 -21.20 0.54 7.95
C THR A 423 -19.90 0.13 7.27
N LEU A 424 -18.83 0.92 7.42
CA LEU A 424 -17.52 0.56 6.91
C LEU A 424 -16.95 -0.69 7.59
N ALA A 425 -17.10 -0.82 8.92
CA ALA A 425 -16.61 -1.98 9.67
C ALA A 425 -17.37 -3.26 9.31
N ASP A 426 -18.65 -3.17 8.91
CA ASP A 426 -19.40 -4.32 8.38
C ASP A 426 -18.80 -4.86 7.08
N LEU A 427 -18.22 -3.99 6.24
CA LEU A 427 -17.65 -4.42 4.96
C LEU A 427 -16.45 -5.36 5.16
N VAL A 428 -15.69 -5.19 6.25
CA VAL A 428 -14.60 -6.10 6.63
C VAL A 428 -15.15 -7.48 7.00
N LEU A 429 -16.28 -7.54 7.69
CA LEU A 429 -16.99 -8.80 7.99
C LEU A 429 -17.56 -9.44 6.73
N LEU A 430 -18.12 -8.65 5.80
CA LEU A 430 -18.60 -9.15 4.52
C LEU A 430 -17.47 -9.74 3.68
N ASP A 431 -16.27 -9.14 3.70
CA ASP A 431 -15.10 -9.70 3.01
C ASP A 431 -14.63 -11.01 3.67
N GLU A 432 -14.63 -11.12 5.00
CA GLU A 432 -14.34 -12.38 5.69
C GLU A 432 -15.37 -13.46 5.34
N ALA A 433 -16.66 -13.11 5.39
CA ALA A 433 -17.75 -14.01 5.02
C ALA A 433 -17.62 -14.47 3.56
N ALA A 434 -17.30 -13.57 2.63
CA ALA A 434 -17.05 -13.92 1.24
C ALA A 434 -15.87 -14.90 1.09
N GLY A 435 -14.77 -14.65 1.79
CA GLY A 435 -13.59 -15.54 1.79
C GLY A 435 -13.85 -16.93 2.39
N LEU A 436 -14.84 -17.06 3.29
CA LEU A 436 -15.29 -18.36 3.80
C LEU A 436 -16.13 -19.12 2.77
N LEU A 437 -16.84 -18.42 1.89
CA LEU A 437 -17.69 -19.02 0.85
C LEU A 437 -16.88 -19.40 -0.38
N GLU A 438 -16.00 -18.51 -0.85
CA GLU A 438 -15.24 -18.64 -2.10
C GLU A 438 -13.81 -18.10 -1.95
N ARG A 439 -12.90 -18.50 -2.85
CA ARG A 439 -11.52 -18.00 -2.86
C ARG A 439 -11.43 -16.67 -3.60
N GLU A 440 -10.69 -15.75 -3.02
CA GLU A 440 -10.35 -14.48 -3.65
C GLU A 440 -9.19 -14.63 -4.66
N THR A 441 -9.12 -13.69 -5.59
CA THR A 441 -7.97 -13.62 -6.50
C THR A 441 -6.75 -13.10 -5.74
N SER A 442 -5.63 -13.84 -5.81
CA SER A 442 -4.38 -13.47 -5.14
C SER A 442 -3.48 -12.65 -6.06
N PHE A 443 -2.80 -11.67 -5.48
CA PHE A 443 -1.70 -10.96 -6.10
C PHE A 443 -0.38 -11.71 -5.91
N GLY A 444 0.58 -11.48 -6.81
CA GLY A 444 1.93 -12.04 -6.69
C GLY A 444 2.80 -11.29 -5.68
N HIS A 445 2.51 -10.00 -5.49
CA HIS A 445 3.14 -9.16 -4.49
C HIS A 445 2.16 -8.09 -3.99
N VAL A 446 2.17 -7.80 -2.69
CA VAL A 446 1.35 -6.73 -2.10
C VAL A 446 2.23 -5.79 -1.28
N VAL A 447 2.22 -4.50 -1.60
CA VAL A 447 2.83 -3.44 -0.78
C VAL A 447 1.75 -2.83 0.08
N ILE A 448 1.99 -2.67 1.38
CA ILE A 448 1.03 -2.13 2.33
C ILE A 448 1.73 -0.97 3.06
N ASP A 449 1.25 0.25 2.88
CA ASP A 449 1.79 1.42 3.58
C ASP A 449 0.93 1.84 4.77
N GLU A 450 1.55 2.53 5.73
CA GLU A 450 0.96 2.95 7.00
C GLU A 450 0.30 1.78 7.76
N ALA A 451 0.92 0.61 7.68
CA ALA A 451 0.37 -0.66 8.12
C ALA A 451 0.09 -0.75 9.64
N GLN A 452 0.64 0.15 10.44
CA GLN A 452 0.45 0.15 11.89
C GLN A 452 -1.02 0.42 12.29
N ASP A 453 -1.83 1.02 11.42
CA ASP A 453 -3.26 1.25 11.66
C ASP A 453 -4.15 0.17 11.02
N VAL A 454 -3.57 -0.85 10.40
CA VAL A 454 -4.33 -1.98 9.85
C VAL A 454 -4.83 -2.85 11.00
N SER A 455 -6.15 -2.99 11.12
CA SER A 455 -6.75 -3.91 12.11
C SER A 455 -6.45 -5.38 11.80
N PRO A 456 -6.55 -6.28 12.79
CA PRO A 456 -6.44 -7.71 12.56
C PRO A 456 -7.38 -8.24 11.46
N MET A 457 -8.63 -7.78 11.43
CA MET A 457 -9.58 -8.19 10.38
C MET A 457 -9.23 -7.62 8.99
N GLN A 458 -8.71 -6.40 8.90
CA GLN A 458 -8.19 -5.86 7.62
C GLN A 458 -6.91 -6.59 7.17
N ALA A 459 -6.03 -6.99 8.10
CA ALA A 459 -4.88 -7.83 7.77
C ALA A 459 -5.33 -9.15 7.13
N ARG A 460 -6.44 -9.75 7.61
CA ARG A 460 -7.03 -10.94 6.98
C ARG A 460 -7.61 -10.69 5.59
N VAL A 461 -8.17 -9.50 5.34
CA VAL A 461 -8.59 -9.06 3.98
C VAL A 461 -7.41 -9.10 3.02
N ILE A 462 -6.26 -8.60 3.44
CA ILE A 462 -5.02 -8.58 2.64
C ILE A 462 -4.43 -9.99 2.52
N ALA A 463 -4.46 -10.80 3.59
CA ALA A 463 -3.95 -12.17 3.59
C ALA A 463 -4.61 -13.03 2.50
N ARG A 464 -5.94 -12.92 2.33
CA ARG A 464 -6.68 -13.62 1.26
C ARG A 464 -6.25 -13.23 -0.15
N ARG A 465 -5.71 -12.02 -0.31
CA ARG A 465 -5.22 -11.47 -1.58
C ARG A 465 -3.71 -11.64 -1.75
N SER A 466 -3.03 -12.27 -0.80
CA SER A 466 -1.57 -12.51 -0.81
C SER A 466 -1.21 -13.93 -0.37
N GLU A 467 -2.15 -14.87 -0.43
CA GLU A 467 -2.00 -16.26 0.06
C GLU A 467 -0.75 -16.93 -0.52
N HIS A 468 -0.50 -16.75 -1.82
CA HIS A 468 0.66 -17.28 -2.53
C HIS A 468 1.68 -16.22 -2.96
N GLY A 469 1.42 -14.95 -2.63
CA GLY A 469 2.30 -13.82 -2.93
C GLY A 469 3.20 -13.46 -1.76
N SER A 470 4.19 -12.61 -1.99
CA SER A 470 4.93 -11.96 -0.91
C SER A 470 4.31 -10.61 -0.54
N ILE A 471 4.70 -10.09 0.61
CA ILE A 471 4.29 -8.75 1.05
C ILE A 471 5.50 -7.87 1.33
N THR A 472 5.32 -6.56 1.11
CA THR A 472 6.18 -5.51 1.64
C THR A 472 5.32 -4.66 2.57
N LEU A 473 5.41 -4.92 3.88
CA LEU A 473 4.73 -4.17 4.92
C LEU A 473 5.57 -2.94 5.27
N LEU A 474 5.00 -1.74 5.22
CA LEU A 474 5.68 -0.48 5.53
C LEU A 474 4.90 0.23 6.62
N GLY A 475 5.60 0.76 7.61
CA GLY A 475 4.95 1.51 8.65
C GLY A 475 5.88 2.01 9.73
N ASP A 476 5.27 2.63 10.72
CA ASP A 476 5.93 3.08 11.93
C ASP A 476 4.99 2.88 13.12
N LEU A 477 5.31 1.94 14.03
CA LEU A 477 4.47 1.67 15.20
C LEU A 477 4.25 2.91 16.08
N ALA A 478 5.20 3.86 16.12
CA ALA A 478 5.02 5.12 16.84
C ALA A 478 3.89 5.99 16.26
N GLN A 479 3.60 5.83 14.97
CA GLN A 479 2.52 6.53 14.26
C GLN A 479 1.19 5.75 14.25
N GLY A 480 1.04 4.77 15.15
CA GLY A 480 -0.20 4.03 15.36
C GLY A 480 -1.23 4.86 16.12
N THR A 481 -2.31 5.26 15.46
CA THR A 481 -3.34 6.14 16.03
C THR A 481 -4.71 5.48 16.12
N ALA A 482 -4.96 4.42 15.35
CA ALA A 482 -6.20 3.67 15.42
C ALA A 482 -6.37 2.97 16.79
N PRO A 483 -7.62 2.73 17.23
CA PRO A 483 -7.88 1.97 18.46
C PRO A 483 -7.23 0.58 18.49
N TRP A 484 -7.12 -0.06 17.32
CA TRP A 484 -6.49 -1.37 17.11
C TRP A 484 -5.05 -1.27 16.59
N ALA A 485 -4.43 -0.08 16.62
CA ALA A 485 -3.11 0.09 16.05
C ALA A 485 -2.09 -0.85 16.71
N ALA A 486 -1.25 -1.45 15.86
CA ALA A 486 -0.29 -2.46 16.24
C ALA A 486 0.72 -1.91 17.25
N THR A 487 1.15 -2.77 18.15
CA THR A 487 2.25 -2.49 19.09
C THR A 487 3.48 -3.35 18.83
N ASP A 488 3.30 -4.44 18.09
CA ASP A 488 4.33 -5.31 17.54
C ASP A 488 3.94 -5.69 16.10
N TRP A 489 4.91 -5.71 15.19
CA TRP A 489 4.70 -6.12 13.81
C TRP A 489 4.38 -7.61 13.68
N HIS A 490 4.89 -8.46 14.57
CA HIS A 490 4.68 -9.91 14.50
C HIS A 490 3.20 -10.29 14.60
N ASP A 491 2.41 -9.54 15.36
CA ASP A 491 0.95 -9.74 15.47
C ASP A 491 0.25 -9.52 14.13
N ILE A 492 0.54 -8.39 13.48
CA ILE A 492 -0.04 -8.06 12.17
C ILE A 492 0.46 -9.02 11.08
N LEU A 493 1.75 -9.37 11.11
CA LEU A 493 2.34 -10.35 10.19
C LEU A 493 1.70 -11.74 10.32
N ALA A 494 1.37 -12.17 11.54
CA ALA A 494 0.64 -13.41 11.76
C ALA A 494 -0.77 -13.36 11.13
N HIS A 495 -1.49 -12.23 11.27
CA HIS A 495 -2.79 -12.03 10.65
C HIS A 495 -2.73 -11.91 9.12
N LEU A 496 -1.60 -11.43 8.57
CA LEU A 496 -1.29 -11.42 7.13
C LEU A 496 -0.90 -12.80 6.58
N GLY A 497 -0.71 -13.81 7.46
CA GLY A 497 -0.26 -15.14 7.08
C GLY A 497 1.23 -15.20 6.73
N LYS A 498 2.03 -14.25 7.22
CA LYS A 498 3.48 -14.13 6.98
C LYS A 498 4.26 -14.02 8.31
N PRO A 499 4.06 -14.93 9.29
CA PRO A 499 4.64 -14.79 10.62
C PRO A 499 6.18 -14.78 10.63
N ASP A 500 6.81 -15.38 9.62
CA ASP A 500 8.27 -15.47 9.50
C ASP A 500 8.89 -14.31 8.69
N ALA A 501 8.10 -13.31 8.31
CA ALA A 501 8.60 -12.15 7.57
C ALA A 501 9.60 -11.35 8.41
N ALA A 502 10.73 -10.96 7.80
CA ALA A 502 11.76 -10.20 8.50
C ALA A 502 11.27 -8.77 8.82
N VAL A 503 11.42 -8.33 10.06
CA VAL A 503 11.20 -6.94 10.48
C VAL A 503 12.53 -6.20 10.45
N VAL A 504 12.70 -5.27 9.52
CA VAL A 504 13.93 -4.52 9.31
C VAL A 504 13.70 -3.05 9.68
N PRO A 505 14.42 -2.51 10.67
CA PRO A 505 14.33 -1.10 11.03
C PRO A 505 15.12 -0.22 10.06
N LEU A 506 14.53 0.87 9.61
CA LEU A 506 15.22 2.01 8.99
C LEU A 506 15.22 3.16 10.00
N THR A 507 16.38 3.50 10.53
CA THR A 507 16.54 4.52 11.57
C THR A 507 17.05 5.85 11.04
N VAL A 508 17.68 5.87 9.86
CA VAL A 508 18.28 7.08 9.30
C VAL A 508 17.28 7.80 8.40
N GLY A 509 16.83 8.97 8.85
CA GLY A 509 15.94 9.88 8.18
C GLY A 509 16.69 10.93 7.36
N PHE A 510 16.13 11.26 6.20
CA PHE A 510 16.70 12.22 5.25
C PHE A 510 15.77 13.39 4.97
N ARG A 511 14.54 13.35 5.50
CA ARG A 511 13.49 14.31 5.15
C ARG A 511 13.15 15.28 6.27
N VAL A 512 13.03 14.77 7.49
CA VAL A 512 12.67 15.56 8.68
C VAL A 512 13.94 16.06 9.35
N PRO A 513 14.10 17.36 9.66
CA PRO A 513 15.31 17.89 10.29
C PRO A 513 15.62 17.30 11.68
N GLU A 514 16.91 17.27 12.04
CA GLU A 514 17.44 16.74 13.30
C GLU A 514 16.75 17.34 14.53
N VAL A 515 16.54 18.65 14.54
CA VAL A 515 15.86 19.34 15.67
C VAL A 515 14.41 18.89 15.86
N VAL A 516 13.70 18.57 14.77
CA VAL A 516 12.32 18.08 14.81
C VAL A 516 12.29 16.62 15.25
N VAL A 517 13.17 15.79 14.69
CA VAL A 517 13.32 14.39 15.07
C VAL A 517 13.68 14.25 16.55
N ALA A 518 14.63 15.05 17.04
CA ALA A 518 15.04 15.04 18.44
C ALA A 518 13.88 15.37 19.39
N LEU A 519 13.02 16.35 19.03
CA LEU A 519 11.81 16.65 19.81
C LEU A 519 10.82 15.48 19.78
N ALA A 520 10.57 14.89 18.60
CA ALA A 520 9.65 13.77 18.45
C ALA A 520 10.12 12.51 19.19
N ASN A 521 11.42 12.20 19.16
CA ASN A 521 12.02 11.04 19.85
C ASN A 521 11.76 11.08 21.36
N ARG A 522 11.66 12.28 21.97
CA ARG A 522 11.33 12.41 23.39
C ARG A 522 10.00 11.76 23.74
N LEU A 523 9.04 11.71 22.82
CA LEU A 523 7.73 11.07 23.04
C LEU A 523 7.81 9.54 23.07
N LEU A 524 8.77 8.91 22.38
CA LEU A 524 8.80 7.46 22.14
C LEU A 524 8.64 6.61 23.41
N PRO A 525 9.31 6.90 24.55
CA PRO A 525 9.16 6.12 25.77
C PRO A 525 7.73 6.11 26.33
N ALA A 526 6.91 7.10 25.99
CA ALA A 526 5.53 7.24 26.46
C ALA A 526 4.49 6.64 25.49
N LEU A 527 4.90 6.17 24.30
CA LEU A 527 3.98 5.68 23.26
C LEU A 527 3.57 4.20 23.42
N GLY A 528 4.19 3.48 24.35
CA GLY A 528 3.89 2.06 24.57
C GLY A 528 4.28 1.15 23.40
N VAL A 529 5.27 1.56 22.60
CA VAL A 529 5.82 0.78 21.47
C VAL A 529 7.34 0.68 21.60
N ASN A 530 7.90 -0.43 21.12
CA ASN A 530 9.34 -0.65 21.11
C ASN A 530 9.89 -0.40 19.70
N VAL A 531 10.21 0.86 19.40
CA VAL A 531 10.82 1.26 18.14
C VAL A 531 12.16 1.96 18.40
N PRO A 532 13.16 1.77 17.54
CA PRO A 532 14.42 2.49 17.66
C PRO A 532 14.23 3.99 17.44
N GLU A 533 15.05 4.80 18.11
CA GLU A 533 15.09 6.23 17.87
C GLU A 533 15.53 6.54 16.43
N ALA A 534 14.91 7.57 15.86
CA ALA A 534 15.28 8.04 14.54
C ALA A 534 16.48 8.98 14.61
N VAL A 535 17.35 8.93 13.60
CA VAL A 535 18.49 9.83 13.42
C VAL A 535 18.28 10.58 12.12
N SER A 536 18.31 11.92 12.14
CA SER A 536 18.26 12.70 10.91
C SER A 536 19.65 13.12 10.46
N LEU A 537 19.89 13.10 9.16
CA LEU A 537 21.08 13.70 8.56
C LEU A 537 20.88 15.17 8.14
N ARG A 538 19.65 15.69 8.25
CA ARG A 538 19.33 17.07 7.90
C ARG A 538 19.49 18.02 9.10
N ARG A 539 20.45 18.93 9.01
CA ARG A 539 20.78 19.90 10.08
C ARG A 539 20.27 21.31 9.83
N ASP A 540 19.59 21.52 8.71
CA ASP A 540 19.20 22.82 8.16
C ASP A 540 17.83 23.33 8.63
N GLY A 541 17.11 22.54 9.44
CA GLY A 541 15.77 22.90 9.93
C GLY A 541 15.72 23.79 11.16
N ASP A 542 14.54 24.34 11.43
CA ASP A 542 14.27 25.25 12.55
C ASP A 542 13.14 24.70 13.45
N LEU A 543 13.28 24.88 14.76
CA LEU A 543 12.29 24.48 15.77
C LEU A 543 12.07 25.63 16.76
N ARG A 544 10.82 26.07 16.90
CA ARG A 544 10.42 27.12 17.84
C ARG A 544 9.31 26.64 18.77
N LEU A 545 9.58 26.60 20.06
CA LEU A 545 8.56 26.42 21.10
C LEU A 545 8.12 27.80 21.59
N LEU A 546 6.84 28.12 21.37
CA LEU A 546 6.29 29.46 21.54
C LEU A 546 5.22 29.45 22.64
N PRO A 547 5.59 29.70 23.91
CA PRO A 547 4.62 29.82 24.98
C PRO A 547 3.74 31.07 24.80
N VAL A 548 2.45 30.92 25.02
CA VAL A 548 1.46 32.00 25.00
C VAL A 548 0.93 32.20 26.41
N ALA A 549 1.14 33.38 26.98
CA ALA A 549 0.83 33.65 28.39
C ALA A 549 -0.68 33.66 28.68
N ASP A 550 -1.47 34.24 27.78
CA ASP A 550 -2.93 34.27 27.86
C ASP A 550 -3.52 33.33 26.78
N PRO A 551 -4.28 32.29 27.15
CA PRO A 551 -4.99 31.44 26.19
C PRO A 551 -5.85 32.20 25.17
N ALA A 552 -6.37 33.39 25.53
CA ALA A 552 -7.15 34.22 24.61
C ALA A 552 -6.32 34.77 23.44
N ASP A 553 -4.99 34.88 23.58
CA ASP A 553 -4.10 35.37 22.53
C ASP A 553 -3.64 34.27 21.56
N LEU A 554 -3.91 32.99 21.86
CA LEU A 554 -3.33 31.86 21.14
C LEU A 554 -3.65 31.88 19.63
N ASP A 555 -4.89 32.17 19.27
CA ASP A 555 -5.33 32.25 17.87
C ASP A 555 -4.64 33.41 17.15
N ALA A 556 -4.59 34.58 17.77
CA ALA A 556 -3.93 35.76 17.22
C ALA A 556 -2.42 35.50 17.01
N ARG A 557 -1.79 34.78 17.94
CA ARG A 557 -0.39 34.37 17.81
C ARG A 557 -0.19 33.30 16.74
N THR A 558 -1.15 32.39 16.56
CA THR A 558 -1.14 31.41 15.46
C THR A 558 -1.21 32.11 14.11
N LEU A 559 -2.09 33.11 13.96
CA LEU A 559 -2.20 33.92 12.74
C LEU A 559 -0.91 34.71 12.46
N ALA A 560 -0.29 35.28 13.49
CA ALA A 560 0.98 35.98 13.34
C ALA A 560 2.10 35.04 12.85
N GLU A 561 2.15 33.80 13.35
CA GLU A 561 3.12 32.80 12.92
C GLU A 561 2.84 32.33 11.48
N VAL A 562 1.57 32.16 11.08
CA VAL A 562 1.19 31.88 9.68
C VAL A 562 1.68 32.99 8.76
N THR A 563 1.46 34.25 9.16
CA THR A 563 1.91 35.42 8.41
C THR A 563 3.43 35.47 8.27
N ALA A 564 4.17 35.12 9.32
CA ALA A 564 5.62 35.01 9.27
C ALA A 564 6.07 33.86 8.34
N ALA A 565 5.41 32.71 8.41
CA ALA A 565 5.71 31.54 7.57
C ALA A 565 5.48 31.79 6.08
N LEU A 566 4.49 32.62 5.71
CA LEU A 566 4.24 33.05 4.32
C LEU A 566 5.42 33.79 3.69
N GLY A 567 6.31 34.38 4.49
CA GLY A 567 7.55 35.01 4.04
C GLY A 567 8.64 34.01 3.58
N HIS A 568 8.46 32.71 3.83
CA HIS A 568 9.31 31.65 3.31
C HIS A 568 8.68 31.01 2.07
N GLU A 569 9.44 30.23 1.29
CA GLU A 569 8.89 29.39 0.22
C GLU A 569 8.33 28.08 0.78
N GLY A 570 7.47 27.39 0.01
CA GLY A 570 6.94 26.06 0.37
C GLY A 570 5.52 26.08 0.95
N SER A 571 5.05 24.90 1.33
CA SER A 571 3.73 24.65 1.92
C SER A 571 3.71 24.94 3.42
N ILE A 572 2.57 25.42 3.93
CA ILE A 572 2.36 25.77 5.34
C ILE A 572 1.15 25.00 5.85
N ALA A 573 1.32 24.21 6.90
CA ALA A 573 0.21 23.56 7.60
C ALA A 573 0.03 24.12 9.00
N VAL A 574 -1.20 24.55 9.29
CA VAL A 574 -1.66 24.82 10.65
C VAL A 574 -2.39 23.57 11.13
N ILE A 575 -1.78 22.86 12.08
CA ILE A 575 -2.33 21.61 12.62
C ILE A 575 -2.87 21.86 14.03
N ALA A 576 -4.12 21.50 14.24
CA ALA A 576 -4.82 21.68 15.52
C ALA A 576 -5.68 20.47 15.85
N ALA A 577 -6.17 20.40 17.09
CA ALA A 577 -7.28 19.52 17.42
C ALA A 577 -8.50 19.84 16.53
N ASP A 578 -9.24 18.83 16.10
CA ASP A 578 -10.31 18.95 15.12
C ASP A 578 -11.34 20.05 15.46
N ALA A 579 -11.66 20.20 16.74
CA ALA A 579 -12.61 21.21 17.23
C ALA A 579 -12.16 22.67 17.00
N ALA A 580 -10.85 22.93 16.86
CA ALA A 580 -10.31 24.27 16.67
C ALA A 580 -10.20 24.68 15.18
N VAL A 581 -10.33 23.73 14.26
CA VAL A 581 -10.04 23.94 12.83
C VAL A 581 -10.96 25.00 12.21
N ASP A 582 -12.27 24.90 12.42
CA ASP A 582 -13.23 25.85 11.83
C ASP A 582 -13.03 27.28 12.35
N GLN A 583 -12.70 27.41 13.63
CA GLN A 583 -12.38 28.70 14.25
C GLN A 583 -11.11 29.33 13.65
N LEU A 584 -10.03 28.56 13.55
CA LEU A 584 -8.76 29.04 12.96
C LEU A 584 -8.95 29.46 11.49
N ARG A 585 -9.75 28.73 10.72
CA ARG A 585 -10.10 29.09 9.34
C ARG A 585 -10.91 30.36 9.24
N ALA A 586 -11.87 30.56 10.14
CA ALA A 586 -12.63 31.81 10.20
C ALA A 586 -11.69 32.99 10.46
N HIS A 587 -10.73 32.84 11.36
CA HIS A 587 -9.72 33.87 11.64
C HIS A 587 -8.82 34.16 10.41
N LEU A 588 -8.33 33.14 9.71
CA LEU A 588 -7.56 33.33 8.47
C LEU A 588 -8.37 34.03 7.38
N THR A 589 -9.67 33.69 7.25
CA THR A 589 -10.59 34.35 6.31
C THR A 589 -10.73 35.83 6.61
N VAL A 590 -10.94 36.19 7.89
CA VAL A 590 -11.05 37.59 8.33
C VAL A 590 -9.74 38.35 8.10
N ALA A 591 -8.59 37.69 8.27
CA ALA A 591 -7.28 38.27 7.99
C ALA A 591 -6.94 38.37 6.49
N GLY A 592 -7.80 37.86 5.60
CA GLY A 592 -7.58 37.88 4.15
C GLY A 592 -6.49 36.90 3.67
N ILE A 593 -6.18 35.87 4.46
CA ILE A 593 -5.19 34.84 4.11
C ILE A 593 -5.88 33.71 3.34
N GLU A 594 -5.48 33.53 2.08
CA GLU A 594 -5.92 32.40 1.26
C GLU A 594 -5.46 31.08 1.87
N HIS A 595 -6.40 30.17 2.09
CA HIS A 595 -6.15 28.88 2.71
C HIS A 595 -7.11 27.82 2.16
N ALA A 596 -6.71 26.55 2.25
CA ALA A 596 -7.48 25.42 1.75
C ALA A 596 -7.65 24.31 2.79
N ARG A 597 -8.50 23.35 2.44
CA ARG A 597 -8.65 22.09 3.17
C ARG A 597 -7.75 20.98 2.58
N PRO A 598 -7.43 19.94 3.35
CA PRO A 598 -6.64 18.80 2.84
C PRO A 598 -7.27 18.05 1.65
N ASP A 599 -8.59 18.08 1.51
CA ASP A 599 -9.35 17.43 0.43
C ASP A 599 -9.42 18.27 -0.86
N GLU A 600 -9.00 19.53 -0.83
CA GLU A 600 -9.02 20.46 -1.96
C GLU A 600 -7.71 20.37 -2.77
N LEU A 601 -7.45 19.22 -3.41
CA LEU A 601 -6.20 18.90 -4.12
C LEU A 601 -5.84 19.84 -5.30
N GLU A 602 -6.80 20.60 -5.84
CA GLU A 602 -6.61 21.50 -6.99
C GLU A 602 -6.33 22.96 -6.60
N THR A 603 -6.17 23.25 -5.31
CA THR A 603 -5.94 24.61 -4.82
C THR A 603 -4.51 25.10 -5.03
N ALA A 604 -4.34 26.38 -5.32
CA ALA A 604 -3.04 27.06 -5.33
C ALA A 604 -2.64 27.60 -3.94
N ALA A 605 -3.50 27.45 -2.93
CA ALA A 605 -3.28 28.00 -1.60
C ALA A 605 -2.04 27.36 -0.94
N ARG A 606 -1.16 28.21 -0.41
CA ARG A 606 0.04 27.76 0.31
C ARG A 606 -0.22 27.39 1.76
N VAL A 607 -1.33 27.85 2.35
CA VAL A 607 -1.71 27.59 3.74
C VAL A 607 -2.82 26.54 3.76
N MET A 608 -2.62 25.48 4.52
CA MET A 608 -3.67 24.50 4.84
C MET A 608 -3.94 24.51 6.34
N VAL A 609 -5.22 24.49 6.72
CA VAL A 609 -5.61 24.21 8.11
C VAL A 609 -6.07 22.76 8.18
N VAL A 610 -5.35 21.96 8.96
CA VAL A 610 -5.45 20.50 8.93
C VAL A 610 -5.87 20.00 10.32
N PRO A 611 -7.00 19.29 10.43
CA PRO A 611 -7.32 18.54 11.64
C PRO A 611 -6.21 17.52 11.92
N ALA A 612 -5.79 17.39 13.18
CA ALA A 612 -4.74 16.44 13.55
C ALA A 612 -5.08 15.01 13.09
N THR A 613 -6.36 14.62 13.13
CA THR A 613 -6.85 13.31 12.67
C THR A 613 -6.54 13.01 11.20
N LEU A 614 -6.47 14.04 10.34
CA LEU A 614 -6.30 13.92 8.89
C LEU A 614 -4.87 14.17 8.38
N VAL A 615 -3.93 14.52 9.26
CA VAL A 615 -2.58 14.93 8.82
C VAL A 615 -1.69 13.76 8.36
N LYS A 616 -2.11 12.53 8.65
CA LYS A 616 -1.29 11.33 8.41
C LYS A 616 -1.07 11.09 6.91
N GLY A 617 0.15 10.72 6.54
CA GLY A 617 0.55 10.46 5.15
C GLY A 617 0.83 11.73 4.32
N LEU A 618 0.66 12.91 4.91
CA LEU A 618 1.00 14.20 4.31
C LEU A 618 2.30 14.74 4.92
N GLU A 619 2.95 15.69 4.27
CA GLU A 619 4.15 16.38 4.77
C GLU A 619 4.14 17.84 4.28
N TYR A 620 4.67 18.75 5.10
CA TYR A 620 4.65 20.19 4.83
C TYR A 620 6.00 20.83 5.14
N ASP A 621 6.37 21.85 4.38
CA ASP A 621 7.64 22.56 4.58
C ASP A 621 7.65 23.27 5.93
N HIS A 622 6.58 23.99 6.24
CA HIS A 622 6.41 24.69 7.51
C HIS A 622 5.17 24.15 8.23
N VAL A 623 5.36 23.69 9.46
CA VAL A 623 4.27 23.21 10.31
C VAL A 623 4.13 24.12 11.53
N ILE A 624 2.90 24.55 11.76
CA ILE A 624 2.50 25.34 12.91
C ILE A 624 1.53 24.47 13.72
N VAL A 625 1.96 24.01 14.88
CA VAL A 625 1.13 23.20 15.80
C VAL A 625 0.44 24.13 16.78
N HIS A 626 -0.89 24.10 16.78
CA HIS A 626 -1.75 24.88 17.65
C HIS A 626 -2.22 24.03 18.84
N GLU A 627 -1.81 24.43 20.05
CA GLU A 627 -2.14 23.81 21.34
C GLU A 627 -2.00 22.28 21.40
N PRO A 628 -0.76 21.75 21.50
CA PRO A 628 -0.50 20.32 21.56
C PRO A 628 -1.28 19.57 22.65
N ALA A 629 -1.54 20.21 23.79
CA ALA A 629 -2.30 19.62 24.89
C ALA A 629 -3.72 19.21 24.47
N ASP A 630 -4.35 19.99 23.59
CA ASP A 630 -5.70 19.71 23.11
C ASP A 630 -5.72 18.60 22.06
N ILE A 631 -4.65 18.49 21.25
CA ILE A 631 -4.47 17.35 20.34
C ILE A 631 -4.36 16.05 21.16
N VAL A 632 -3.58 16.05 22.24
CA VAL A 632 -3.39 14.86 23.09
C VAL A 632 -4.67 14.50 23.83
N ALA A 633 -5.42 15.49 24.32
CA ALA A 633 -6.66 15.25 25.06
C ALA A 633 -7.84 14.78 24.18
N ALA A 634 -7.77 15.02 22.87
CA ALA A 634 -8.88 14.73 21.95
C ALA A 634 -9.12 13.23 21.71
N GLU A 635 -8.11 12.37 21.89
CA GLU A 635 -8.24 10.93 21.63
C GLU A 635 -7.34 10.06 22.53
N PRO A 636 -7.69 8.76 22.75
CA PRO A 636 -6.93 7.89 23.66
C PRO A 636 -5.45 7.72 23.30
N ARG A 637 -5.10 7.68 22.01
CA ARG A 637 -3.72 7.61 21.51
C ARG A 637 -3.16 8.99 21.15
N GLY A 638 -3.55 10.02 21.90
CA GLY A 638 -3.21 11.40 21.61
C GLY A 638 -1.71 11.71 21.57
N LEU A 639 -0.87 11.00 22.34
CA LEU A 639 0.60 11.15 22.25
C LEU A 639 1.15 10.61 20.92
N ASN A 640 0.62 9.48 20.41
CA ASN A 640 0.98 8.97 19.07
C ASN A 640 0.56 9.97 18.00
N ARG A 641 -0.61 10.58 18.16
CA ARG A 641 -1.07 11.65 17.26
C ARG A 641 -0.13 12.85 17.28
N LEU A 642 0.26 13.31 18.46
CA LEU A 642 1.22 14.39 18.58
C LEU A 642 2.56 14.03 17.92
N TYR A 643 3.05 12.79 18.08
CA TYR A 643 4.23 12.30 17.37
C TYR A 643 4.06 12.38 15.84
N VAL A 644 2.91 11.96 15.30
CA VAL A 644 2.59 12.12 13.86
C VAL A 644 2.63 13.60 13.46
N VAL A 645 1.97 14.47 14.22
CA VAL A 645 1.86 15.92 13.95
C VAL A 645 3.24 16.59 13.89
N LEU A 646 4.09 16.37 14.91
CA LEU A 646 5.42 16.99 14.96
C LEU A 646 6.30 16.54 13.79
N THR A 647 6.14 15.30 13.33
CA THR A 647 6.97 14.69 12.28
C THR A 647 6.50 15.02 10.86
N ARG A 648 5.49 15.88 10.70
CA ARG A 648 5.05 16.37 9.39
C ARG A 648 5.90 17.51 8.83
N ALA A 649 6.74 18.11 9.67
CA ALA A 649 7.54 19.27 9.30
C ALA A 649 8.84 18.85 8.61
N VAL A 650 9.04 19.25 7.35
CA VAL A 650 10.27 18.93 6.60
C VAL A 650 11.27 20.08 6.58
N THR A 651 10.89 21.30 6.97
CA THR A 651 11.82 22.44 7.07
C THR A 651 11.72 23.14 8.42
N ARG A 652 10.53 23.57 8.84
CA ARG A 652 10.34 24.33 10.09
C ARG A 652 9.14 23.85 10.90
N LEU A 653 9.33 23.78 12.21
CA LEU A 653 8.28 23.45 13.18
C LEU A 653 8.13 24.57 14.21
N SER A 654 6.95 25.17 14.27
CA SER A 654 6.55 26.12 15.30
C SER A 654 5.45 25.51 16.16
N VAL A 655 5.66 25.44 17.47
CA VAL A 655 4.69 24.86 18.43
C VAL A 655 4.19 25.96 19.35
N LEU A 656 2.94 26.37 19.18
CA LEU A 656 2.29 27.37 20.03
C LEU A 656 1.48 26.67 21.12
N HIS A 657 1.70 27.06 22.38
CA HIS A 657 1.00 26.45 23.50
C HIS A 657 0.69 27.49 24.58
N ALA A 658 -0.55 27.54 25.06
CA ALA A 658 -0.92 28.28 26.26
C ALA A 658 -1.02 27.35 27.47
N LYS A 659 -1.32 26.07 27.24
CA LYS A 659 -1.27 25.01 28.25
C LYS A 659 0.17 24.48 28.41
N PRO A 660 0.51 23.81 29.53
CA PRO A 660 1.77 23.08 29.63
C PRO A 660 1.90 22.07 28.49
N LEU A 661 3.11 21.93 27.94
CA LEU A 661 3.37 20.92 26.92
C LEU A 661 3.09 19.51 27.50
N PRO A 662 2.53 18.59 26.71
CA PRO A 662 2.30 17.22 27.13
C PRO A 662 3.61 16.54 27.54
N GLN A 663 3.67 15.93 28.73
CA GLN A 663 4.83 15.11 29.09
C GLN A 663 5.01 13.98 28.06
N PRO A 664 6.25 13.65 27.66
CA PRO A 664 7.55 14.12 28.19
C PRO A 664 8.19 15.33 27.45
N LEU A 665 7.43 16.13 26.70
CA LEU A 665 7.95 17.31 25.97
C LEU A 665 8.35 18.48 26.86
#